data_AF-A0A9P6I7R1-F1
#
_entry.id   AF-A0A9P6I7R1-F1
#
_cell.length_a   1.000
_cell.length_b   1.000
_cell.length_c   1.000
_cell.angle_alpha   90.00
_cell.angle_beta   90.00
_cell.angle_gamma   90.00
#
_symmetry.space_group_name_H-M   'P 1'
#
loop_
_entity.id
_entity.type
_entity.pdbx_description
1 polymer ?
#
loop_
_entity_poly.entity_id
_entity_poly.type
_entity_poly.pdbx_seq_one_letter_code
_entity_poly.pdbx_strand_id
1 'polypeptide(L)'
;MGSQVPNLPAPVDHPDSMLSRKFGRETVNYFAGSALNRVGWLRTDHTFIRSAFQAKETNFMLLKDLSPLTSAPSKLAFVSFDDVKPVTSEDPFGPSEEDLIKNFDSSATRPLIIFLGLEEGAKVPFEYKGLQGRPWFAVDVTPKGSYADAANQLIEAQASKGNDFLQGTRHITLEPDAAGIYAQARSLADWNTRNKFCAGCGQPTLSGNTGYKRLCPSTDLAGSETPRDRPECPTRGGGVSNISFPRTDPTMIAAVVSADGQKVLLGRQKRWPPHWYSTLAGFIEPGESIEESVRREVLEESGVRVGRVVIHSSQPWPYPASLMIGAIAQALPDGETIDLGNDPELEDAQWFPFDVLRDALKNGTSGLGEAAPEGYKEGGLRLPPPTAIANRLMTAVVEGYATTIPKIVSAPENSSTGSCPGGTSSRPVKLHSPHHPHPANRARHRTAGADNLQHRRDRLASKRLQPIMYHLAKGLYLLATSKEEYSVILLGLDNAGKTTFHEQVKSLFLPSHPDPKLKTVPTVGQNVSTITLPDMYLKIWDVGGQHSLRKLWQSYYASAHAIVFIIDSTDIGDGNLEHDSSGRLEECRLVLEDVLQHSETEGVPVLVLANKQDREDCVEVVRIKEGLVKKVFEGEKASSIRDSRVLPVSALTGTGVKEAVEWVRSRVKWNKESRPPVMR
;
A
#
# COMPACT_ATOMS: atom_id res chain seq x y z
N MET A 1 13.56 20.42 32.35
CA MET A 1 12.17 20.06 32.03
C MET A 1 12.24 18.75 31.29
N GLY A 2 11.71 17.66 31.86
CA GLY A 2 11.76 16.34 31.21
C GLY A 2 11.01 16.38 29.89
N SER A 3 11.65 15.96 28.80
CA SER A 3 11.01 15.70 27.52
C SER A 3 9.87 14.70 27.76
N GLN A 4 8.62 15.17 27.66
CA GLN A 4 7.46 14.29 27.76
C GLN A 4 7.43 13.43 26.50
N VAL A 5 7.48 12.10 26.66
CA VAL A 5 7.39 11.16 25.54
C VAL A 5 6.02 11.36 24.87
N PRO A 6 5.96 11.63 23.55
CA PRO A 6 4.69 11.79 22.85
C PRO A 6 3.85 10.51 22.93
N ASN A 7 2.52 10.70 22.89
CA ASN A 7 1.60 9.59 22.69
C ASN A 7 1.82 8.95 21.30
N LEU A 8 1.21 7.80 21.06
CA LEU A 8 1.14 7.25 19.70
C LEU A 8 -0.05 7.84 18.95
N PRO A 9 -0.02 7.86 17.60
CA PRO A 9 -1.18 8.26 16.82
C PRO A 9 -2.37 7.36 17.17
N ALA A 10 -3.57 7.95 17.20
CA ALA A 10 -4.79 7.15 17.29
C ALA A 10 -4.91 6.28 16.03
N PRO A 11 -5.35 5.02 16.14
CA PRO A 11 -5.76 4.24 14.98
C PRO A 11 -6.82 5.01 14.20
N VAL A 12 -6.85 4.84 12.87
CA VAL A 12 -7.97 5.35 12.07
C VAL A 12 -9.26 4.80 12.67
N ASP A 13 -10.25 5.68 12.86
CA ASP A 13 -11.54 5.35 13.45
C ASP A 13 -12.30 4.42 12.48
N HIS A 14 -11.96 3.13 12.55
CA HIS A 14 -12.59 2.12 11.72
C HIS A 14 -13.85 1.64 12.43
N PRO A 15 -15.03 1.67 11.75
CA PRO A 15 -16.18 0.92 12.23
C PRO A 15 -15.77 -0.55 12.37
N ASP A 16 -16.39 -1.28 13.32
CA ASP A 16 -16.15 -2.69 13.61
C ASP A 16 -16.06 -3.54 12.32
N SER A 17 -14.84 -3.74 11.83
CA SER A 17 -14.60 -4.34 10.52
C SER A 17 -14.36 -5.84 10.68
N MET A 18 -14.58 -6.61 9.60
CA MET A 18 -14.22 -8.03 9.59
C MET A 18 -12.72 -8.23 9.88
N LEU A 19 -11.86 -7.35 9.35
CA LEU A 19 -10.41 -7.40 9.58
C LEU A 19 -10.07 -7.12 11.03
N SER A 20 -10.69 -6.10 11.63
CA SER A 20 -10.45 -5.72 13.03
C SER A 20 -10.86 -6.82 14.01
N ARG A 21 -11.97 -7.52 13.73
CA ARG A 21 -12.41 -8.68 14.53
C ARG A 21 -11.49 -9.88 14.39
N LYS A 22 -10.90 -10.08 13.21
CA LYS A 22 -10.07 -11.25 12.91
C LYS A 22 -8.61 -11.07 13.31
N PHE A 23 -8.07 -9.87 13.17
CA PHE A 23 -6.65 -9.57 13.32
C PHE A 23 -6.33 -8.53 14.39
N GLY A 24 -7.33 -7.98 15.07
CA GLY A 24 -7.16 -6.87 16.01
C GLY A 24 -7.25 -5.51 15.33
N ARG A 25 -7.24 -4.45 16.14
CA ARG A 25 -7.21 -3.07 15.62
C ARG A 25 -5.90 -2.81 14.90
N GLU A 26 -5.88 -1.85 13.99
CA GLU A 26 -4.64 -1.44 13.33
C GLU A 26 -3.65 -0.84 14.36
N THR A 27 -2.36 -1.18 14.22
CA THR A 27 -1.29 -0.47 14.95
C THR A 27 -0.77 0.66 14.08
N VAL A 28 -0.89 1.90 14.58
CA VAL A 28 -0.28 3.07 13.94
C VAL A 28 0.95 3.47 14.75
N ASN A 29 2.11 3.41 14.12
CA ASN A 29 3.38 3.79 14.75
C ASN A 29 3.60 5.31 14.67
N TYR A 30 4.42 5.85 15.57
CA TYR A 30 4.86 7.25 15.50
C TYR A 30 5.48 7.58 14.13
N PHE A 31 5.35 8.82 13.65
CA PHE A 31 5.61 9.25 12.24
C PHE A 31 4.68 8.66 11.16
N ALA A 32 3.78 7.74 11.49
CA ALA A 32 2.65 7.37 10.62
C ALA A 32 1.38 8.15 11.02
N GLY A 33 0.25 7.86 10.37
CA GLY A 33 -1.04 8.45 10.74
C GLY A 33 -1.22 9.92 10.38
N SER A 34 -0.50 10.43 9.37
CA SER A 34 -0.69 11.81 8.89
C SER A 34 -2.16 12.08 8.54
N ALA A 35 -2.70 13.19 9.05
CA ALA A 35 -4.07 13.64 8.76
C ALA A 35 -4.24 14.20 7.33
N LEU A 36 -3.15 14.32 6.56
CA LEU A 36 -3.21 14.88 5.21
C LEU A 36 -3.61 13.83 4.17
N ASN A 37 -4.65 14.13 3.42
CA ASN A 37 -4.84 13.52 2.11
C ASN A 37 -3.76 14.05 1.16
N ARG A 38 -2.84 13.19 0.74
CA ARG A 38 -1.70 13.59 -0.09
C ARG A 38 -2.07 14.06 -1.49
N VAL A 39 -3.28 13.76 -1.95
CA VAL A 39 -3.84 14.13 -3.28
C VAL A 39 -2.82 14.06 -4.42
N GLY A 40 -2.07 12.96 -4.49
CA GLY A 40 -0.86 12.86 -5.32
C GLY A 40 -1.09 13.08 -6.82
N TRP A 41 -2.32 12.85 -7.31
CA TRP A 41 -2.72 13.08 -8.70
C TRP A 41 -2.85 14.57 -9.06
N LEU A 42 -2.87 15.48 -8.08
CA LEU A 42 -2.95 16.93 -8.30
C LEU A 42 -1.60 17.63 -8.31
N ARG A 43 -0.49 16.90 -8.08
CA ARG A 43 0.86 17.50 -8.02
C ARG A 43 1.32 18.10 -9.35
N THR A 44 0.72 17.66 -10.46
CA THR A 44 0.96 18.18 -11.81
C THR A 44 -0.10 19.19 -12.26
N ASP A 45 -1.16 19.40 -11.48
CA ASP A 45 -2.18 20.41 -11.77
C ASP A 45 -1.66 21.77 -11.26
N HIS A 46 -0.99 22.52 -12.13
CA HIS A 46 -0.40 23.83 -11.79
C HIS A 46 -1.43 24.84 -11.29
N THR A 47 -2.64 24.82 -11.86
CA THR A 47 -3.73 25.70 -11.42
C THR A 47 -4.14 25.39 -9.99
N PHE A 48 -4.26 24.10 -9.67
CA PHE A 48 -4.50 23.66 -8.29
C PHE A 48 -3.38 24.12 -7.36
N ILE A 49 -2.13 23.78 -7.68
CA ILE A 49 -0.99 24.06 -6.80
C ILE A 49 -0.82 25.56 -6.56
N ARG A 50 -0.95 26.39 -7.59
CA ARG A 50 -0.88 27.85 -7.47
C ARG A 50 -2.01 28.39 -6.59
N SER A 51 -3.25 27.95 -6.82
CA SER A 51 -4.41 28.36 -6.01
C SER A 51 -4.26 27.91 -4.56
N ALA A 52 -3.78 26.68 -4.34
CA ALA A 52 -3.52 26.12 -3.03
C ALA A 52 -2.38 26.87 -2.32
N PHE A 53 -1.30 27.23 -3.01
CA PHE A 53 -0.19 27.98 -2.43
C PHE A 53 -0.61 29.39 -2.01
N GLN A 54 -1.47 30.06 -2.78
CA GLN A 54 -1.91 31.42 -2.51
C GLN A 54 -3.14 31.52 -1.59
N ALA A 55 -3.75 30.38 -1.23
CA ALA A 55 -4.92 30.37 -0.36
C ALA A 55 -4.57 30.88 1.05
N LYS A 56 -5.45 31.72 1.60
CA LYS A 56 -5.25 32.37 2.91
C LYS A 56 -5.16 31.35 4.05
N GLU A 57 -5.81 30.21 3.88
CA GLU A 57 -5.89 29.15 4.88
C GLU A 57 -4.71 28.19 4.82
N THR A 58 -3.81 28.31 3.85
CA THR A 58 -2.68 27.40 3.67
C THR A 58 -1.71 27.43 4.83
N ASN A 59 -1.35 26.23 5.32
CA ASN A 59 -0.35 26.05 6.34
C ASN A 59 1.04 25.88 5.72
N PHE A 60 1.96 26.78 6.06
CA PHE A 60 3.36 26.67 5.69
C PHE A 60 4.21 26.20 6.86
N MET A 61 4.79 25.01 6.73
CA MET A 61 5.80 24.49 7.64
C MET A 61 7.18 24.94 7.18
N LEU A 62 7.90 25.70 8.00
CA LEU A 62 9.26 26.09 7.68
C LEU A 62 10.25 25.01 8.10
N LEU A 63 11.22 24.74 7.23
CA LEU A 63 12.37 23.89 7.51
C LEU A 63 13.66 24.70 7.44
N LYS A 64 14.57 24.49 8.39
CA LYS A 64 15.94 24.99 8.35
C LYS A 64 16.89 23.83 8.63
N ASP A 65 17.72 23.49 7.65
CA ASP A 65 18.59 22.31 7.69
C ASP A 65 17.84 21.05 8.14
N LEU A 66 16.67 20.82 7.52
CA LEU A 66 15.72 19.72 7.79
C LEU A 66 14.99 19.79 9.14
N SER A 67 15.33 20.74 10.01
CA SER A 67 14.66 20.92 11.30
C SER A 67 13.40 21.77 11.13
N PRO A 68 12.27 21.41 11.76
CA PRO A 68 11.03 22.15 11.62
C PRO A 68 10.98 23.33 12.58
N LEU A 69 10.29 24.40 12.17
CA LEU A 69 9.91 25.48 13.07
C LEU A 69 8.85 25.01 14.07
N THR A 70 9.04 25.37 15.34
CA THR A 70 8.17 24.98 16.44
C THR A 70 7.84 26.15 17.35
N SER A 71 6.66 26.12 17.95
CA SER A 71 6.23 27.06 19.01
C SER A 71 6.49 26.51 20.41
N ALA A 72 6.67 25.19 20.50
CA ALA A 72 7.11 24.46 21.68
C ALA A 72 7.77 23.14 21.22
N PRO A 73 8.59 22.46 22.06
CA PRO A 73 9.33 21.26 21.65
C PRO A 73 8.48 20.12 21.03
N SER A 74 7.19 20.06 21.33
CA SER A 74 6.24 19.08 20.75
C SER A 74 5.30 19.64 19.69
N LYS A 75 5.30 20.95 19.43
CA LYS A 75 4.28 21.62 18.60
C LYS A 75 4.88 22.41 17.45
N LEU A 76 4.54 22.01 16.23
CA LEU A 76 4.89 22.76 15.02
C LEU A 76 4.33 24.19 15.06
N ALA A 77 5.11 25.12 14.51
CA ALA A 77 4.65 26.46 14.18
C ALA A 77 4.46 26.57 12.68
N PHE A 78 3.43 27.31 12.28
CA PHE A 78 3.10 27.56 10.88
C PHE A 78 3.09 29.06 10.61
N VAL A 79 3.34 29.41 9.37
CA VAL A 79 3.38 30.80 8.90
C VAL A 79 2.38 31.00 7.76
N SER A 80 2.07 32.25 7.45
CA SER A 80 1.14 32.59 6.36
C SER A 80 1.85 32.69 5.01
N PHE A 81 1.05 32.85 3.94
CA PHE A 81 1.58 33.17 2.61
C PHE A 81 2.41 34.47 2.61
N ASP A 82 1.98 35.49 3.35
CA ASP A 82 2.69 36.78 3.43
C ASP A 82 4.07 36.64 4.12
N ASP A 83 4.20 35.71 5.07
CA ASP A 83 5.48 35.43 5.72
C ASP A 83 6.48 34.75 4.76
N VAL A 84 6.02 33.84 3.87
CA VAL A 84 6.92 33.10 2.95
C VAL A 84 7.16 33.79 1.61
N LYS A 85 6.25 34.67 1.17
CA LYS A 85 6.31 35.41 -0.10
C LYS A 85 7.68 36.06 -0.37
N PRO A 86 8.36 36.71 0.60
CA PRO A 86 9.68 37.29 0.36
C PRO A 86 10.77 36.27 0.00
N VAL A 87 10.64 35.02 0.46
CA VAL A 87 11.58 33.93 0.19
C VAL A 87 11.20 33.21 -1.11
N THR A 88 9.93 32.91 -1.30
CA THR A 88 9.44 32.06 -2.39
C THR A 88 9.09 32.78 -3.68
N SER A 89 9.01 34.11 -3.66
CA SER A 89 8.27 34.94 -4.62
C SER A 89 6.74 34.81 -4.49
N GLU A 90 6.03 35.72 -5.15
CA GLU A 90 4.55 35.80 -5.15
C GLU A 90 3.88 34.64 -5.90
N ASP A 91 4.52 34.13 -6.95
CA ASP A 91 3.97 33.06 -7.79
C ASP A 91 5.06 32.08 -8.24
N PRO A 92 5.63 31.27 -7.33
CA PRO A 92 6.67 30.31 -7.66
C PRO A 92 6.23 29.23 -8.64
N PHE A 93 4.91 29.03 -8.79
CA PHE A 93 4.31 28.00 -9.64
C PHE A 93 3.64 28.58 -10.90
N GLY A 94 3.88 29.86 -11.21
CA GLY A 94 3.38 30.53 -12.41
C GLY A 94 3.88 29.91 -13.72
N PRO A 95 5.20 29.69 -13.87
CA PRO A 95 5.75 28.97 -15.02
C PRO A 95 5.32 27.50 -15.04
N SER A 96 5.01 26.96 -16.23
CA SER A 96 4.75 25.54 -16.39
C SER A 96 6.01 24.70 -16.14
N GLU A 97 5.87 23.41 -15.84
CA GLU A 97 7.03 22.51 -15.74
C GLU A 97 7.85 22.49 -17.04
N GLU A 98 7.20 22.55 -18.22
CA GLU A 98 7.86 22.65 -19.51
C GLU A 98 8.69 23.94 -19.65
N ASP A 99 8.15 25.07 -19.21
CA ASP A 99 8.87 26.35 -19.21
C ASP A 99 10.06 26.32 -18.25
N LEU A 100 9.90 25.69 -17.07
CA LEU A 100 10.98 25.55 -16.11
C LEU A 100 12.11 24.65 -16.62
N ILE A 101 11.78 23.61 -17.40
CA ILE A 101 12.76 22.74 -18.06
C ILE A 101 13.47 23.50 -19.18
N LYS A 102 12.72 24.18 -20.04
CA LYS A 102 13.26 24.92 -21.19
C LYS A 102 14.18 26.07 -20.76
N ASN A 103 13.79 26.78 -19.71
CA ASN A 103 14.52 27.92 -19.14
C ASN A 103 15.32 27.51 -17.89
N PHE A 104 15.77 26.26 -17.81
CA PHE A 104 16.54 25.81 -16.65
C PHE A 104 17.90 26.52 -16.60
N ASP A 105 18.19 27.11 -15.45
CA ASP A 105 19.47 27.71 -15.12
C ASP A 105 20.00 27.04 -13.85
N SER A 106 21.08 26.26 -13.99
CA SER A 106 21.68 25.57 -12.84
C SER A 106 22.41 26.48 -11.86
N SER A 107 22.70 27.73 -12.23
CA SER A 107 23.29 28.74 -11.34
C SER A 107 22.24 29.46 -10.49
N ALA A 108 20.97 29.43 -10.90
CA ALA A 108 19.89 30.05 -10.18
C ALA A 108 19.59 29.33 -8.86
N THR A 109 19.58 30.09 -7.76
CA THR A 109 19.22 29.57 -6.44
C THR A 109 17.73 29.76 -6.20
N ARG A 110 17.01 28.68 -5.87
CA ARG A 110 15.56 28.68 -5.61
C ARG A 110 15.27 27.99 -4.27
N PRO A 111 14.36 28.50 -3.44
CA PRO A 111 13.94 27.80 -2.24
C PRO A 111 13.21 26.51 -2.60
N LEU A 112 13.35 25.47 -1.78
CA LEU A 112 12.63 24.23 -1.98
C LEU A 112 11.22 24.37 -1.39
N ILE A 113 10.20 24.16 -2.23
CA ILE A 113 8.79 24.19 -1.84
C ILE A 113 8.20 22.81 -2.13
N ILE A 114 7.59 22.21 -1.11
CA ILE A 114 7.03 20.86 -1.16
C ILE A 114 5.56 20.91 -0.81
N PHE A 115 4.68 20.41 -1.68
CA PHE A 115 3.27 20.26 -1.36
C PHE A 115 3.03 18.97 -0.55
N LEU A 116 2.45 19.06 0.63
CA LEU A 116 2.29 17.91 1.53
C LEU A 116 0.93 17.23 1.37
N GLY A 117 -0.12 17.99 1.06
CA GLY A 117 -1.48 17.48 0.87
C GLY A 117 -2.55 18.47 1.33
N LEU A 118 -3.77 17.95 1.48
CA LEU A 118 -4.92 18.65 2.04
C LEU A 118 -5.31 18.05 3.39
N GLU A 119 -5.55 18.89 4.39
CA GLU A 119 -6.19 18.51 5.65
C GLU A 119 -7.71 18.64 5.49
N GLU A 120 -8.41 17.50 5.47
CA GLU A 120 -9.86 17.44 5.28
C GLU A 120 -10.60 17.59 6.63
N GLY A 121 -11.76 18.25 6.65
CA GLY A 121 -12.54 18.36 7.88
C GLY A 121 -13.54 19.52 7.97
N ALA A 122 -14.31 19.53 9.05
CA ALA A 122 -15.37 20.50 9.28
C ALA A 122 -14.80 21.91 9.54
N LYS A 123 -14.96 22.80 8.56
CA LYS A 123 -14.65 24.26 8.57
C LYS A 123 -13.32 24.69 7.93
N VAL A 124 -12.98 24.19 6.74
CA VAL A 124 -11.91 24.80 5.93
C VAL A 124 -12.39 25.22 4.53
N PRO A 125 -12.29 26.50 4.15
CA PRO A 125 -12.91 27.06 2.94
C PRO A 125 -12.07 27.00 1.65
N PHE A 126 -10.96 26.26 1.59
CA PHE A 126 -10.30 26.05 0.29
C PHE A 126 -11.01 24.93 -0.46
N GLU A 127 -11.48 25.26 -1.68
CA GLU A 127 -12.17 24.32 -2.56
C GLU A 127 -11.53 24.32 -3.95
N TYR A 128 -11.30 23.13 -4.50
CA TYR A 128 -10.86 22.95 -5.88
C TYR A 128 -11.49 21.73 -6.52
N LYS A 129 -12.26 21.93 -7.60
CA LYS A 129 -12.96 20.86 -8.34
C LYS A 129 -13.74 19.91 -7.40
N GLY A 130 -14.40 20.48 -6.39
CA GLY A 130 -15.19 19.74 -5.39
C GLY A 130 -14.39 19.10 -4.25
N LEU A 131 -13.06 19.23 -4.22
CA LEU A 131 -12.24 18.86 -3.08
C LEU A 131 -12.18 20.02 -2.10
N GLN A 132 -12.42 19.76 -0.82
CA GLN A 132 -12.37 20.76 0.24
C GLN A 132 -11.34 20.36 1.31
N GLY A 133 -10.54 21.31 1.78
CA GLY A 133 -9.57 21.07 2.84
C GLY A 133 -8.47 22.11 2.89
N ARG A 134 -7.70 22.15 3.97
CA ARG A 134 -6.59 23.11 4.12
C ARG A 134 -5.38 22.66 3.32
N PRO A 135 -4.79 23.46 2.44
CA PRO A 135 -3.53 23.10 1.82
C PRO A 135 -2.35 23.17 2.80
N TRP A 136 -1.39 22.27 2.62
CA TRP A 136 -0.16 22.22 3.41
C TRP A 136 1.07 22.21 2.52
N PHE A 137 2.03 23.08 2.83
CA PHE A 137 3.34 23.12 2.16
C PHE A 137 4.47 23.10 3.19
N ALA A 138 5.61 22.50 2.82
CA ALA A 138 6.88 22.72 3.49
C ALA A 138 7.77 23.63 2.64
N VAL A 139 8.45 24.58 3.28
CA VAL A 139 9.37 25.53 2.65
C VAL A 139 10.72 25.46 3.33
N ASP A 140 11.77 25.12 2.58
CA ASP A 140 13.15 25.22 3.07
C ASP A 140 13.57 26.69 3.09
N VAL A 141 13.78 27.22 4.29
CA VAL A 141 14.25 28.59 4.56
C VAL A 141 15.70 28.60 5.03
N THR A 142 16.47 27.53 4.76
CA THR A 142 17.91 27.55 5.02
C THR A 142 18.57 28.65 4.17
N PRO A 143 19.21 29.68 4.78
CA PRO A 143 19.72 30.84 4.05
C PRO A 143 20.76 30.47 2.99
N LYS A 144 20.45 30.66 1.71
CA LYS A 144 21.32 30.27 0.57
C LYS A 144 21.11 31.22 -0.63
N GLY A 145 22.21 31.56 -1.30
CA GLY A 145 22.21 32.30 -2.57
C GLY A 145 21.36 33.58 -2.53
N SER A 146 20.52 33.78 -3.54
CA SER A 146 19.73 35.00 -3.76
C SER A 146 18.64 35.27 -2.72
N TYR A 147 18.18 34.27 -1.97
CA TYR A 147 17.11 34.45 -0.97
C TYR A 147 17.61 34.43 0.48
N ALA A 148 18.94 34.40 0.70
CA ALA A 148 19.53 34.27 2.03
C ALA A 148 19.07 35.38 3.01
N ASP A 149 19.07 36.64 2.56
CA ASP A 149 18.68 37.78 3.41
C ASP A 149 17.20 37.72 3.80
N ALA A 150 16.31 37.40 2.84
CA ALA A 150 14.89 37.23 3.10
C ALA A 150 14.62 36.07 4.05
N ALA A 151 15.36 34.97 3.91
CA ALA A 151 15.27 33.83 4.82
C ALA A 151 15.73 34.17 6.23
N ASN A 152 16.85 34.89 6.39
CA ASN A 152 17.33 35.35 7.70
C ASN A 152 16.30 36.27 8.39
N GLN A 153 15.73 37.23 7.66
CA GLN A 153 14.70 38.12 8.19
C GLN A 153 13.45 37.35 8.66
N LEU A 154 13.00 36.35 7.88
CA LEU A 154 11.88 35.49 8.28
C LEU A 154 12.21 34.68 9.54
N ILE A 155 13.42 34.11 9.62
CA ILE A 155 13.88 33.36 10.80
C ILE A 155 13.88 34.26 12.04
N GLU A 156 14.45 35.46 11.96
CA GLU A 156 14.49 36.44 13.06
C GLU A 156 13.09 36.92 13.47
N ALA A 157 12.19 37.12 12.50
CA ALA A 157 10.81 37.48 12.77
C ALA A 157 10.06 36.38 13.53
N GLN A 158 10.31 35.11 13.20
CA GLN A 158 9.71 33.97 13.92
C GLN A 158 10.34 33.78 15.31
N ALA A 159 11.65 33.98 15.45
CA ALA A 159 12.32 34.00 16.75
C ALA A 159 11.74 35.07 17.68
N SER A 160 11.44 36.26 17.14
CA SER A 160 10.80 37.36 17.89
C SER A 160 9.37 37.03 18.34
N LYS A 161 8.69 36.08 17.67
CA LYS A 161 7.37 35.55 18.05
C LYS A 161 7.47 34.38 19.06
N GLY A 162 8.68 34.01 19.49
CA GLY A 162 8.94 32.89 20.39
C GLY A 162 8.97 31.52 19.73
N ASN A 163 9.01 31.46 18.39
CA ASN A 163 9.17 30.21 17.66
C ASN A 163 10.67 29.92 17.43
N ASP A 164 11.05 28.65 17.43
CA ASP A 164 12.43 28.23 17.14
C ASP A 164 12.46 26.92 16.35
N PHE A 165 13.56 26.67 15.65
CA PHE A 165 13.80 25.42 14.96
C PHE A 165 14.30 24.37 15.96
N LEU A 166 13.71 23.16 15.91
CA LEU A 166 14.12 22.09 16.82
C LEU A 166 15.61 21.77 16.68
N GLN A 167 16.29 21.65 17.82
CA GLN A 167 17.72 21.35 17.90
C GLN A 167 17.96 19.85 18.01
N GLY A 168 19.02 19.36 17.35
CA GLY A 168 19.38 17.94 17.32
C GLY A 168 19.17 17.27 15.97
N THR A 169 19.61 16.02 15.86
CA THR A 169 19.61 15.26 14.59
C THR A 169 18.41 14.35 14.41
N ARG A 170 17.69 14.03 15.50
CA ARG A 170 16.51 13.15 15.53
C ARG A 170 15.42 13.75 16.41
N HIS A 171 14.40 14.30 15.79
CA HIS A 171 13.26 14.92 16.45
C HIS A 171 12.14 13.91 16.64
N ILE A 172 11.98 13.40 17.86
CA ILE A 172 10.94 12.41 18.23
C ILE A 172 10.00 12.93 19.33
N THR A 173 9.95 14.25 19.50
CA THR A 173 9.21 14.94 20.56
C THR A 173 7.91 15.57 20.08
N LEU A 174 7.66 15.60 18.76
CA LEU A 174 6.45 16.19 18.17
C LEU A 174 5.20 15.39 18.56
N GLU A 175 4.07 16.07 18.65
CA GLU A 175 2.78 15.39 18.75
C GLU A 175 2.53 14.49 17.52
N PRO A 176 1.79 13.38 17.66
CA PRO A 176 1.71 12.33 16.63
C PRO A 176 1.27 12.81 15.24
N ASP A 177 0.20 13.60 15.18
CA ASP A 177 -0.34 14.10 13.91
C ASP A 177 0.68 14.99 13.19
N ALA A 178 1.35 15.85 13.96
CA ALA A 178 2.41 16.72 13.47
C ALA A 178 3.67 15.93 13.06
N ALA A 179 4.01 14.88 13.80
CA ALA A 179 5.16 14.02 13.52
C ALA A 179 5.01 13.33 12.15
N GLY A 180 3.82 12.80 11.82
CA GLY A 180 3.56 12.18 10.53
C GLY A 180 3.72 13.14 9.34
N ILE A 181 3.23 14.37 9.49
CA ILE A 181 3.38 15.43 8.48
C ILE A 181 4.86 15.86 8.36
N TYR A 182 5.54 16.06 9.48
CA TYR A 182 6.96 16.39 9.50
C TYR A 182 7.83 15.30 8.86
N ALA A 183 7.55 14.02 9.13
CA ALA A 183 8.31 12.91 8.56
C ALA A 183 8.28 12.91 7.01
N GLN A 184 7.11 13.21 6.43
CA GLN A 184 6.95 13.40 4.99
C GLN A 184 7.77 14.60 4.49
N ALA A 185 7.61 15.77 5.13
CA ALA A 185 8.30 17.00 4.75
C ALA A 185 9.83 16.84 4.81
N ARG A 186 10.34 16.30 5.93
CA ARG A 186 11.77 16.06 6.17
C ARG A 186 12.35 15.10 5.14
N SER A 187 11.70 13.95 4.89
CA SER A 187 12.22 12.94 3.95
C SER A 187 12.34 13.49 2.53
N LEU A 188 11.35 14.29 2.11
CA LEU A 188 11.35 14.92 0.79
C LEU A 188 12.37 16.06 0.69
N ALA A 189 12.52 16.87 1.74
CA ALA A 189 13.52 17.93 1.80
C ALA A 189 14.95 17.36 1.78
N ASP A 190 15.19 16.31 2.56
CA ASP A 190 16.47 15.60 2.61
C ASP A 190 16.82 14.98 1.24
N TRP A 191 15.87 14.29 0.61
CA TRP A 191 16.05 13.72 -0.72
C TRP A 191 16.36 14.79 -1.77
N ASN A 192 15.59 15.88 -1.83
CA ASN A 192 15.86 16.97 -2.78
C ASN A 192 17.23 17.63 -2.56
N THR A 193 17.65 17.74 -1.30
CA THR A 193 18.94 18.36 -0.94
C THR A 193 20.12 17.48 -1.35
N ARG A 194 20.00 16.16 -1.21
CA ARG A 194 21.06 15.20 -1.57
C ARG A 194 21.09 14.82 -3.06
N ASN A 195 19.98 14.97 -3.79
CA ASN A 195 19.84 14.51 -5.18
C ASN A 195 19.79 15.68 -6.19
N LYS A 196 20.72 16.63 -6.04
CA LYS A 196 20.83 17.83 -6.90
C LYS A 196 21.38 17.55 -8.30
N PHE A 197 21.97 16.37 -8.51
CA PHE A 197 22.54 15.94 -9.78
C PHE A 197 21.87 14.64 -10.24
N CYS A 198 21.74 14.46 -11.55
CA CYS A 198 21.11 13.29 -12.15
C CYS A 198 22.05 12.10 -12.03
N ALA A 199 21.63 11.02 -11.35
CA ALA A 199 22.45 9.82 -11.26
C ALA A 199 22.68 9.12 -12.61
N GLY A 200 21.88 9.43 -13.64
CA GLY A 200 22.03 8.88 -14.98
C GLY A 200 23.09 9.56 -15.86
N CYS A 201 23.38 10.85 -15.66
CA CYS A 201 24.34 11.59 -16.50
C CYS A 201 25.22 12.61 -15.76
N GLY A 202 25.08 12.76 -14.44
CA GLY A 202 25.85 13.68 -13.60
C GLY A 202 25.42 15.16 -13.68
N GLN A 203 24.45 15.52 -14.52
CA GLN A 203 24.05 16.93 -14.71
C GLN A 203 23.10 17.46 -13.62
N PRO A 204 23.09 18.78 -13.32
CA PRO A 204 22.17 19.36 -12.35
C PRO A 204 20.69 19.11 -12.69
N THR A 205 19.90 18.83 -11.65
CA THR A 205 18.46 18.54 -11.77
C THR A 205 17.59 19.67 -11.23
N LEU A 206 16.34 19.69 -11.69
CA LEU A 206 15.28 20.57 -11.22
C LEU A 206 14.32 19.80 -10.31
N SER A 207 13.83 20.41 -9.24
CA SER A 207 12.71 19.86 -8.46
C SER A 207 11.40 20.07 -9.22
N GLY A 208 10.73 19.00 -9.62
CA GLY A 208 9.42 18.98 -10.26
C GLY A 208 8.34 18.37 -9.37
N ASN A 209 7.09 18.32 -9.86
CA ASN A 209 5.93 17.81 -9.12
C ASN A 209 5.87 18.29 -7.67
N THR A 210 6.10 19.58 -7.43
CA THR A 210 6.10 20.19 -6.08
C THR A 210 6.93 19.42 -5.05
N GLY A 211 8.15 19.00 -5.43
CA GLY A 211 9.11 18.34 -4.54
C GLY A 211 9.14 16.81 -4.62
N TYR A 212 8.29 16.18 -5.45
CA TYR A 212 8.22 14.72 -5.58
C TYR A 212 8.91 14.17 -6.82
N LYS A 213 9.62 15.01 -7.58
CA LYS A 213 10.34 14.56 -8.76
C LYS A 213 11.64 15.35 -8.94
N ARG A 214 12.71 14.69 -9.37
CA ARG A 214 13.90 15.33 -9.94
C ARG A 214 13.85 15.18 -11.44
N LEU A 215 13.86 16.30 -12.14
CA LEU A 215 13.88 16.37 -13.60
C LEU A 215 15.30 16.67 -14.05
N CYS A 216 15.74 16.08 -15.16
CA CYS A 216 17.04 16.37 -15.77
C CYS A 216 16.81 17.17 -17.07
N PRO A 217 16.87 18.51 -17.04
CA PRO A 217 16.65 19.34 -18.23
C PRO A 217 17.68 19.05 -19.31
N SER A 218 17.25 19.12 -20.58
CA SER A 218 18.08 18.88 -21.77
C SER A 218 19.04 20.03 -22.07
N THR A 219 18.74 21.22 -21.57
CA THR A 219 19.53 22.44 -21.77
C THR A 219 19.88 23.12 -20.44
N ASP A 220 20.83 24.05 -20.47
CA ASP A 220 21.21 24.90 -19.33
C ASP A 220 21.52 26.34 -19.76
N LEU A 221 20.98 27.31 -19.03
CA LEU A 221 21.28 28.73 -19.18
C LEU A 221 22.45 29.21 -18.31
N ALA A 222 23.00 28.38 -17.42
CA ALA A 222 24.07 28.82 -16.53
C ALA A 222 25.24 29.47 -17.30
N GLY A 223 25.51 30.74 -17.02
CA GLY A 223 26.60 31.53 -17.61
C GLY A 223 26.41 31.92 -19.09
N SER A 224 25.21 31.82 -19.67
CA SER A 224 24.91 32.19 -21.06
C SER A 224 23.45 32.64 -21.23
N GLU A 225 23.19 33.63 -22.09
CA GLU A 225 21.82 34.00 -22.48
C GLU A 225 21.16 32.97 -23.40
N THR A 226 21.97 32.13 -24.07
CA THR A 226 21.49 31.04 -24.93
C THR A 226 21.60 29.69 -24.21
N PRO A 227 20.53 28.85 -24.22
CA PRO A 227 20.59 27.54 -23.59
C PRO A 227 21.61 26.63 -24.26
N ARG A 228 22.51 26.04 -23.46
CA ARG A 228 23.50 25.07 -23.91
C ARG A 228 22.94 23.66 -23.82
N ASP A 229 23.07 22.88 -24.89
CA ASP A 229 22.68 21.47 -24.88
C ASP A 229 23.52 20.65 -23.91
N ARG A 230 22.86 19.71 -23.22
CA ARG A 230 23.48 18.77 -22.30
C ARG A 230 23.59 17.38 -22.93
N PRO A 231 24.57 16.56 -22.51
CA PRO A 231 24.71 15.19 -22.99
C PRO A 231 23.42 14.38 -22.87
N GLU A 232 23.28 13.36 -23.72
CA GLU A 232 22.18 12.41 -23.64
C GLU A 232 22.06 11.82 -22.23
N CYS A 233 20.82 11.56 -21.80
CA CYS A 233 20.57 11.10 -20.45
C CYS A 233 19.50 10.00 -20.46
N PRO A 234 19.76 8.84 -19.82
CA PRO A 234 18.80 7.74 -19.79
C PRO A 234 17.50 8.10 -19.06
N THR A 235 17.49 9.16 -18.23
CA THR A 235 16.28 9.61 -17.53
C THR A 235 15.37 10.48 -18.38
N ARG A 236 15.78 10.90 -19.58
CA ARG A 236 14.98 11.76 -20.48
C ARG A 236 14.18 10.98 -21.53
N GLY A 237 14.49 9.70 -21.74
CA GLY A 237 14.00 8.87 -22.86
C GLY A 237 12.56 8.36 -22.76
N GLY A 238 11.59 9.21 -22.40
CA GLY A 238 10.14 8.91 -22.39
C GLY A 238 9.65 7.88 -21.36
N GLY A 239 10.55 7.05 -20.80
CA GLY A 239 10.26 6.07 -19.76
C GLY A 239 10.26 6.66 -18.35
N VAL A 240 9.72 5.88 -17.40
CA VAL A 240 9.77 6.20 -15.97
C VAL A 240 11.11 5.73 -15.39
N SER A 241 11.89 6.65 -14.83
CA SER A 241 13.14 6.34 -14.13
C SER A 241 12.97 6.51 -12.63
N ASN A 242 13.24 5.47 -11.85
CA ASN A 242 13.18 5.49 -10.38
C ASN A 242 14.11 6.57 -9.76
N ILE A 243 15.23 6.90 -10.40
CA ILE A 243 16.17 7.98 -10.01
C ILE A 243 15.45 9.34 -9.91
N SER A 244 14.36 9.52 -10.66
CA SER A 244 13.60 10.76 -10.66
C SER A 244 12.67 10.89 -9.45
N PHE A 245 12.49 9.87 -8.61
CA PHE A 245 11.49 9.85 -7.54
C PHE A 245 12.13 9.70 -6.14
N PRO A 246 11.45 10.16 -5.07
CA PRO A 246 11.91 10.02 -3.70
C PRO A 246 12.25 8.57 -3.35
N ARG A 247 13.41 8.38 -2.72
CA ARG A 247 13.85 7.09 -2.24
C ARG A 247 13.21 6.79 -0.88
N THR A 248 12.82 5.54 -0.67
CA THR A 248 12.42 5.02 0.64
C THR A 248 13.12 3.68 0.80
N ASP A 249 14.02 3.59 1.77
CA ASP A 249 14.82 2.38 2.01
C ASP A 249 14.04 1.43 2.91
N PRO A 250 13.61 0.25 2.42
CA PRO A 250 12.96 -0.73 3.27
C PRO A 250 13.96 -1.32 4.25
N THR A 251 13.62 -1.28 5.53
CA THR A 251 14.47 -1.78 6.64
C THR A 251 13.62 -2.70 7.49
N MET A 252 13.99 -3.97 7.59
CA MET A 252 13.30 -4.89 8.49
C MET A 252 13.75 -4.64 9.94
N ILE A 253 12.87 -4.87 10.91
CA ILE A 253 13.21 -4.87 12.33
C ILE A 253 12.42 -5.94 13.06
N ALA A 254 13.08 -6.86 13.76
CA ALA A 254 12.46 -8.11 14.21
C ALA A 254 12.58 -8.33 15.72
N ALA A 255 11.44 -8.57 16.38
CA ALA A 255 11.43 -9.20 17.69
C ALA A 255 11.50 -10.72 17.51
N VAL A 256 12.64 -11.31 17.86
CA VAL A 256 12.87 -12.76 17.73
C VAL A 256 12.51 -13.45 19.05
N VAL A 257 11.51 -14.33 19.00
CA VAL A 257 11.03 -15.11 20.14
C VAL A 257 11.74 -16.46 20.17
N SER A 258 12.16 -16.91 21.37
CA SER A 258 12.76 -18.24 21.56
C SER A 258 11.80 -19.36 21.13
N ALA A 259 12.32 -20.55 20.83
CA ALA A 259 11.52 -21.67 20.35
C ALA A 259 10.48 -22.11 21.40
N ASP A 260 10.80 -21.98 22.69
CA ASP A 260 9.89 -22.24 23.81
C ASP A 260 8.85 -21.13 24.07
N GLY A 261 8.99 -19.97 23.42
CA GLY A 261 8.06 -18.85 23.55
C GLY A 261 8.19 -18.06 24.86
N GLN A 262 9.33 -18.08 25.54
CA GLN A 262 9.51 -17.44 26.86
C GLN A 262 10.47 -16.25 26.89
N LYS A 263 11.29 -16.07 25.84
CA LYS A 263 12.35 -15.05 25.78
C LYS A 263 12.33 -14.31 24.45
N VAL A 264 12.91 -13.11 24.45
CA VAL A 264 13.18 -12.32 23.24
C VAL A 264 14.68 -12.10 23.10
N LEU A 265 15.22 -12.30 21.91
CA LEU A 265 16.60 -11.95 21.58
C LEU A 265 16.69 -10.44 21.35
N LEU A 266 17.62 -9.78 22.04
CA LEU A 266 17.95 -8.38 21.81
C LEU A 266 19.46 -8.21 21.62
N GLY A 267 19.83 -7.25 20.79
CA GLY A 267 21.22 -6.89 20.50
C GLY A 267 21.57 -5.47 20.94
N ARG A 268 22.86 -5.18 21.09
CA ARG A 268 23.40 -3.83 21.29
C ARG A 268 24.65 -3.58 20.47
N GLN A 269 24.83 -2.33 20.05
CA GLN A 269 26.07 -1.87 19.41
C GLN A 269 27.01 -1.24 20.44
N LYS A 270 28.32 -1.32 20.18
CA LYS A 270 29.38 -0.78 21.05
C LYS A 270 29.21 0.70 21.41
N ARG A 271 28.68 1.50 20.49
CA ARG A 271 28.46 2.95 20.67
C ARG A 271 27.27 3.30 21.56
N TRP A 272 26.41 2.34 21.90
CA TRP A 272 25.19 2.61 22.68
C TRP A 272 25.49 2.68 24.18
N PRO A 273 24.70 3.46 24.95
CA PRO A 273 24.83 3.50 26.40
C PRO A 273 24.81 2.09 27.01
N PRO A 274 25.57 1.80 28.09
CA PRO A 274 25.55 0.50 28.75
C PRO A 274 24.13 0.02 29.04
N HIS A 275 23.91 -1.30 28.89
CA HIS A 275 22.64 -1.98 29.13
C HIS A 275 21.45 -1.56 28.25
N TRP A 276 21.68 -0.72 27.22
CA TRP A 276 20.66 -0.35 26.24
C TRP A 276 20.66 -1.35 25.08
N TYR A 277 19.57 -2.12 24.94
CA TYR A 277 19.38 -3.14 23.91
C TYR A 277 18.14 -2.85 23.06
N SER A 278 18.12 -3.37 21.84
CA SER A 278 16.99 -3.27 20.91
C SER A 278 16.79 -4.58 20.16
N THR A 279 15.65 -4.70 19.47
CA THR A 279 15.44 -5.69 18.42
C THR A 279 16.45 -5.51 17.29
N LEU A 280 16.77 -6.59 16.57
CA LEU A 280 17.70 -6.60 15.44
C LEU A 280 17.05 -5.97 14.21
N ALA A 281 17.82 -5.27 13.37
CA ALA A 281 17.28 -4.52 12.24
C ALA A 281 18.30 -4.36 11.11
N GLY A 282 17.82 -4.54 9.88
CA GLY A 282 18.66 -4.60 8.69
C GLY A 282 18.01 -4.04 7.45
N PHE A 283 18.81 -3.62 6.48
CA PHE A 283 18.29 -3.25 5.16
C PHE A 283 17.83 -4.50 4.40
N ILE A 284 16.70 -4.38 3.68
CA ILE A 284 16.27 -5.42 2.76
C ILE A 284 17.11 -5.32 1.49
N GLU A 285 17.69 -6.44 1.04
CA GLU A 285 18.49 -6.46 -0.18
C GLU A 285 17.64 -6.61 -1.46
N PRO A 286 18.16 -6.18 -2.63
CA PRO A 286 17.48 -6.38 -3.90
C PRO A 286 17.18 -7.86 -4.18
N GLY A 287 15.91 -8.18 -4.36
CA GLY A 287 15.45 -9.55 -4.66
C GLY A 287 14.97 -10.32 -3.44
N GLU A 288 15.10 -9.77 -2.23
CA GLU A 288 14.59 -10.41 -1.01
C GLU A 288 13.14 -10.02 -0.70
N SER A 289 12.39 -10.97 -0.15
CA SER A 289 11.20 -10.69 0.65
C SER A 289 11.59 -10.17 2.06
N ILE A 290 10.62 -9.57 2.76
CA ILE A 290 10.81 -9.13 4.15
C ILE A 290 11.18 -10.32 5.04
N GLU A 291 10.53 -11.46 4.83
CA GLU A 291 10.75 -12.67 5.60
C GLU A 291 12.13 -13.29 5.34
N GLU A 292 12.67 -13.21 4.13
CA GLU A 292 14.03 -13.63 3.81
C GLU A 292 15.06 -12.72 4.48
N SER A 293 14.89 -11.40 4.35
CA SER A 293 15.76 -10.42 5.01
C SER A 293 15.77 -10.58 6.54
N VAL A 294 14.61 -10.85 7.15
CA VAL A 294 14.53 -11.16 8.60
C VAL A 294 15.36 -12.39 8.96
N ARG A 295 15.34 -13.44 8.14
CA ARG A 295 16.14 -14.66 8.40
C ARG A 295 17.62 -14.42 8.21
N ARG A 296 17.99 -13.69 7.15
CA ARG A 296 19.38 -13.36 6.83
C ARG A 296 20.00 -12.51 7.93
N GLU A 297 19.42 -11.34 8.25
CA GLU A 297 20.04 -10.43 9.21
C GLU A 297 20.17 -11.04 10.61
N VAL A 298 19.15 -11.79 11.07
CA VAL A 298 19.20 -12.42 12.40
C VAL A 298 20.32 -13.46 12.45
N LEU A 299 20.53 -14.21 11.36
CA LEU A 299 21.64 -15.15 11.25
C LEU A 299 23.00 -14.44 11.19
N GLU A 300 23.10 -13.36 10.41
CA GLU A 300 24.34 -12.59 10.23
C GLU A 300 24.75 -11.89 11.52
N GLU A 301 23.86 -11.17 12.18
CA GLU A 301 24.20 -10.38 13.38
C GLU A 301 24.34 -11.23 14.65
N SER A 302 23.60 -12.35 14.75
CA SER A 302 23.48 -13.07 16.02
C SER A 302 23.71 -14.57 15.95
N GLY A 303 23.87 -15.16 14.76
CA GLY A 303 24.01 -16.61 14.56
C GLY A 303 22.70 -17.40 14.77
N VAL A 304 21.65 -16.77 15.29
CA VAL A 304 20.37 -17.41 15.58
C VAL A 304 19.62 -17.71 14.28
N ARG A 305 19.10 -18.93 14.15
CA ARG A 305 18.28 -19.34 13.00
C ARG A 305 16.81 -19.23 13.32
N VAL A 306 16.07 -18.51 12.48
CA VAL A 306 14.62 -18.28 12.65
C VAL A 306 13.81 -18.93 11.54
N GLY A 307 12.65 -19.49 11.92
CA GLY A 307 11.72 -20.17 11.02
C GLY A 307 10.61 -19.24 10.56
N ARG A 308 9.48 -19.24 11.28
CA ARG A 308 8.30 -18.45 10.91
C ARG A 308 8.52 -16.96 11.19
N VAL A 309 8.12 -16.12 10.25
CA VAL A 309 8.14 -14.65 10.34
C VAL A 309 6.72 -14.14 10.13
N VAL A 310 6.30 -13.16 10.93
CA VAL A 310 4.99 -12.49 10.83
C VAL A 310 5.22 -10.99 10.83
N ILE A 311 4.78 -10.31 9.77
CA ILE A 311 4.82 -8.85 9.68
C ILE A 311 3.76 -8.28 10.63
N HIS A 312 4.17 -7.32 11.47
CA HIS A 312 3.33 -6.71 12.49
C HIS A 312 2.77 -5.36 12.04
N SER A 313 3.66 -4.42 11.70
CA SER A 313 3.31 -3.03 11.36
C SER A 313 4.52 -2.34 10.73
N SER A 314 4.34 -1.16 10.15
CA SER A 314 5.45 -0.35 9.63
C SER A 314 5.52 1.03 10.29
N GLN A 315 6.71 1.62 10.30
CA GLN A 315 6.99 2.95 10.82
C GLN A 315 7.87 3.71 9.83
N PRO A 316 7.42 4.85 9.28
CA PRO A 316 8.32 5.77 8.59
C PRO A 316 9.41 6.24 9.53
N TRP A 317 10.66 6.21 9.09
CA TRP A 317 11.80 6.68 9.84
C TRP A 317 12.57 7.71 9.00
N PRO A 318 12.30 9.01 9.18
CA PRO A 318 12.74 10.05 8.27
C PRO A 318 14.19 10.45 8.51
N TYR A 319 15.08 9.52 8.88
CA TYR A 319 16.49 9.77 9.21
C TYR A 319 17.42 8.75 8.54
N PRO A 320 17.69 8.87 7.22
CA PRO A 320 17.20 9.93 6.33
C PRO A 320 15.84 9.66 5.68
N ALA A 321 15.57 8.41 5.27
CA ALA A 321 14.35 8.05 4.53
C ALA A 321 14.07 6.52 4.55
N SER A 322 14.10 5.89 5.73
CA SER A 322 13.81 4.47 5.87
C SER A 322 12.32 4.21 6.11
N LEU A 323 11.82 3.06 5.65
CA LEU A 323 10.56 2.49 6.09
C LEU A 323 10.87 1.28 6.95
N MET A 324 10.72 1.43 8.26
CA MET A 324 10.92 0.34 9.20
C MET A 324 9.74 -0.62 9.10
N ILE A 325 10.00 -1.88 8.80
CA ILE A 325 9.00 -2.93 8.66
C ILE A 325 9.18 -3.89 9.84
N GLY A 326 8.31 -3.75 10.82
CA GLY A 326 8.36 -4.50 12.05
C GLY A 326 7.83 -5.93 11.85
N ALA A 327 8.61 -6.91 12.30
CA ALA A 327 8.27 -8.32 12.23
C ALA A 327 8.45 -9.01 13.59
N ILE A 328 7.77 -10.14 13.76
CA ILE A 328 7.97 -11.07 14.86
C ILE A 328 8.42 -12.39 14.25
N ALA A 329 9.58 -12.87 14.68
CA ALA A 329 10.17 -14.11 14.18
C ALA A 329 10.28 -15.14 15.30
N GLN A 330 10.22 -16.42 14.95
CA GLN A 330 10.41 -17.51 15.92
C GLN A 330 11.71 -18.26 15.63
N ALA A 331 12.57 -18.36 16.64
CA ALA A 331 13.77 -19.18 16.58
C ALA A 331 13.44 -20.65 16.37
N LEU A 332 14.31 -21.35 15.64
CA LEU A 332 14.25 -22.80 15.52
C LEU A 332 14.76 -23.46 16.81
N PRO A 333 14.19 -24.60 17.23
CA PRO A 333 14.64 -25.29 18.45
C PRO A 333 16.13 -25.64 18.50
N ASP A 334 16.76 -25.86 17.35
CA ASP A 334 18.18 -26.17 17.17
C ASP A 334 19.00 -24.95 16.70
N GLY A 335 18.43 -23.74 16.81
CA GLY A 335 18.96 -22.51 16.22
C GLY A 335 19.09 -21.34 17.20
N GLU A 336 19.03 -21.56 18.51
CA GLU A 336 19.06 -20.48 19.52
C GLU A 336 20.45 -20.05 20.00
N THR A 337 21.50 -20.77 19.58
CA THR A 337 22.88 -20.44 19.94
C THR A 337 23.27 -19.09 19.35
N ILE A 338 23.71 -18.18 20.21
CA ILE A 338 24.20 -16.87 19.79
C ILE A 338 25.65 -16.99 19.35
N ASP A 339 25.95 -16.49 18.16
CA ASP A 339 27.28 -16.38 17.59
C ASP A 339 27.41 -15.03 16.86
N LEU A 340 28.26 -14.15 17.38
CA LEU A 340 28.53 -12.81 16.82
C LEU A 340 29.71 -12.82 15.83
N GLY A 341 30.17 -14.00 15.41
CA GLY A 341 31.33 -14.16 14.54
C GLY A 341 31.07 -13.94 13.05
N ASN A 342 29.80 -13.95 12.63
CA ASN A 342 29.42 -13.77 11.22
C ASN A 342 29.52 -12.30 10.79
N ASP A 343 29.10 -11.37 11.66
CA ASP A 343 29.16 -9.92 11.41
C ASP A 343 29.51 -9.14 12.70
N PRO A 344 30.59 -8.35 12.74
CA PRO A 344 31.01 -7.58 13.91
C PRO A 344 30.16 -6.32 14.21
N GLU A 345 28.91 -6.23 13.75
CA GLU A 345 28.02 -5.09 14.04
C GLU A 345 27.58 -4.99 15.51
N LEU A 346 27.27 -6.13 16.14
CA LEU A 346 26.84 -6.18 17.53
C LEU A 346 28.03 -6.32 18.49
N GLU A 347 27.99 -5.56 19.59
CA GLU A 347 28.89 -5.79 20.73
C GLU A 347 28.44 -6.97 21.58
N ASP A 348 27.12 -7.12 21.74
CA ASP A 348 26.52 -8.16 22.55
C ASP A 348 25.07 -8.46 22.09
N ALA A 349 24.65 -9.71 22.25
CA ALA A 349 23.27 -10.15 22.05
C ALA A 349 22.88 -11.13 23.16
N GLN A 350 21.66 -11.01 23.67
CA GLN A 350 21.19 -11.82 24.80
C GLN A 350 19.71 -12.18 24.67
N TRP A 351 19.37 -13.34 25.22
CA TRP A 351 17.99 -13.79 25.41
C TRP A 351 17.42 -13.23 26.72
N PHE A 352 16.42 -12.35 26.62
CA PHE A 352 15.75 -11.76 27.78
C PHE A 352 14.40 -12.42 28.06
N PRO A 353 14.18 -12.95 29.27
CA PRO A 353 12.87 -13.44 29.71
C PRO A 353 11.77 -12.39 29.64
N PHE A 354 10.53 -12.82 29.35
CA PHE A 354 9.41 -11.89 29.21
C PHE A 354 9.10 -11.07 30.46
N ASP A 355 9.32 -11.58 31.67
CA ASP A 355 9.12 -10.83 32.93
C ASP A 355 10.14 -9.68 33.09
N VAL A 356 11.41 -9.92 32.77
CA VAL A 356 12.45 -8.88 32.70
C VAL A 356 12.08 -7.83 31.66
N LEU A 357 11.62 -8.27 30.48
CA LEU A 357 11.22 -7.37 29.41
C LEU A 357 9.97 -6.54 29.78
N ARG A 358 9.00 -7.12 30.51
CA ARG A 358 7.84 -6.37 31.05
C ARG A 358 8.26 -5.26 32.00
N ASP A 359 9.21 -5.53 32.89
CA ASP A 359 9.69 -4.53 33.84
C ASP A 359 10.43 -3.40 33.11
N ALA A 360 11.32 -3.75 32.17
CA ALA A 360 12.07 -2.79 31.37
C ALA A 360 11.17 -1.93 30.47
N LEU A 361 10.11 -2.49 29.87
CA LEU A 361 9.14 -1.72 29.07
C LEU A 361 8.36 -0.69 29.91
N LYS A 362 8.20 -0.93 31.22
CA LYS A 362 7.52 -0.01 32.15
C LYS A 362 8.46 1.04 32.74
N ASN A 363 9.67 0.61 33.12
CA ASN A 363 10.55 1.38 34.01
C ASN A 363 11.92 1.71 33.39
N GLY A 364 12.25 1.17 32.21
CA GLY A 364 13.59 1.20 31.62
C GLY A 364 13.65 1.78 30.20
N THR A 365 12.62 2.49 29.73
CA THR A 365 12.61 3.05 28.37
C THR A 365 13.22 4.45 28.31
N SER A 366 14.10 4.72 27.35
CA SER A 366 14.63 6.07 27.09
C SER A 366 15.05 6.23 25.64
N GLY A 367 15.14 7.47 25.15
CA GLY A 367 15.81 7.78 23.89
C GLY A 367 17.28 7.34 23.90
N LEU A 368 17.82 7.11 22.70
CA LEU A 368 19.24 6.76 22.56
C LEU A 368 20.11 7.98 22.92
N GLY A 369 20.97 7.83 23.93
CA GLY A 369 21.82 8.91 24.44
C GLY A 369 21.17 9.77 25.53
N GLU A 370 19.89 9.55 25.85
CA GLU A 370 19.25 10.18 27.00
C GLU A 370 19.67 9.50 28.32
N ALA A 371 19.52 10.23 29.42
CA ALA A 371 19.70 9.68 30.77
C ALA A 371 18.70 8.53 31.02
N ALA A 372 19.03 7.66 31.97
CA ALA A 372 18.08 6.66 32.42
C ALA A 372 16.82 7.33 33.00
N PRO A 373 15.63 6.75 32.79
CA PRO A 373 14.39 7.32 33.30
C PRO A 373 14.35 7.25 34.84
N GLU A 374 13.52 8.09 35.45
CA GLU A 374 13.30 8.07 36.89
C GLU A 374 12.70 6.72 37.31
N GLY A 375 13.31 6.06 38.31
CA GLY A 375 12.91 4.72 38.75
C GLY A 375 13.66 3.55 38.11
N TYR A 376 14.55 3.81 37.15
CA TYR A 376 15.46 2.79 36.60
C TYR A 376 16.43 2.27 37.66
N LYS A 377 16.61 0.94 37.70
CA LYS A 377 17.61 0.28 38.55
C LYS A 377 18.92 0.15 37.79
N GLU A 378 19.99 0.70 38.34
CA GLU A 378 21.33 0.64 37.72
C GLU A 378 21.73 -0.81 37.39
N GLY A 379 22.29 -1.01 36.19
CA GLY A 379 22.59 -2.34 35.63
C GLY A 379 21.39 -3.12 35.05
N GLY A 380 20.18 -2.58 35.12
CA GLY A 380 18.97 -3.16 34.53
C GLY A 380 18.91 -3.06 33.00
N LEU A 381 17.96 -3.76 32.38
CA LEU A 381 17.74 -3.66 30.93
C LEU A 381 17.14 -2.29 30.57
N ARG A 382 17.77 -1.57 29.64
CA ARG A 382 17.23 -0.34 29.03
C ARG A 382 16.76 -0.61 27.62
N LEU A 383 15.63 -0.01 27.25
CA LEU A 383 14.96 -0.22 25.98
C LEU A 383 14.66 1.09 25.24
N PRO A 384 14.40 1.03 23.92
CA PRO A 384 13.92 2.17 23.14
C PRO A 384 12.61 2.76 23.70
N PRO A 385 12.35 4.06 23.46
CA PRO A 385 11.16 4.73 23.96
C PRO A 385 9.88 4.18 23.30
N PRO A 386 8.70 4.43 23.89
CA PRO A 386 7.41 4.05 23.34
C PRO A 386 7.17 4.45 21.87
N THR A 387 7.76 5.55 21.41
CA THR A 387 7.65 6.03 20.03
C THR A 387 8.41 5.17 19.01
N ALA A 388 9.35 4.32 19.44
CA ALA A 388 10.13 3.46 18.55
C ALA A 388 9.41 2.12 18.25
N ILE A 389 9.41 1.69 16.98
CA ILE A 389 8.79 0.42 16.57
C ILE A 389 9.38 -0.80 17.30
N ALA A 390 10.66 -0.79 17.65
CA ALA A 390 11.29 -1.83 18.46
C ALA A 390 10.54 -2.07 19.78
N ASN A 391 10.21 -0.97 20.48
CA ASN A 391 9.42 -1.01 21.72
C ASN A 391 8.01 -1.56 21.47
N ARG A 392 7.38 -1.18 20.36
CA ARG A 392 6.05 -1.67 19.96
C ARG A 392 6.05 -3.18 19.70
N LEU A 393 7.07 -3.70 19.02
CA LEU A 393 7.22 -5.13 18.77
C LEU A 393 7.41 -5.93 20.07
N MET A 394 8.29 -5.44 20.96
CA MET A 394 8.49 -6.06 22.28
C MET A 394 7.20 -6.04 23.11
N THR A 395 6.47 -4.93 23.12
CA THR A 395 5.16 -4.81 23.78
C THR A 395 4.17 -5.84 23.20
N ALA A 396 4.08 -5.94 21.88
CA ALA A 396 3.18 -6.87 21.21
C ALA A 396 3.48 -8.35 21.53
N VAL A 397 4.77 -8.74 21.57
CA VAL A 397 5.17 -10.10 21.97
C VAL A 397 4.77 -10.38 23.41
N VAL A 398 5.05 -9.44 24.31
CA VAL A 398 4.94 -9.67 25.74
C VAL A 398 3.49 -9.59 26.26
N GLU A 399 2.65 -8.80 25.61
CA GLU A 399 1.23 -8.62 25.93
C GLU A 399 0.29 -9.50 25.08
N GLY A 400 0.63 -9.75 23.81
CA GLY A 400 -0.25 -10.39 22.83
C GLY A 400 -0.05 -11.90 22.64
N TYR A 401 1.20 -12.41 22.67
CA TYR A 401 1.51 -13.79 22.27
C TYR A 401 1.20 -14.87 23.32
N ALA A 402 0.96 -14.50 24.58
CA ALA A 402 0.66 -15.47 25.65
C ALA A 402 -0.79 -15.98 25.67
N THR A 403 -1.62 -15.64 24.67
CA THR A 403 -3.03 -16.07 24.61
C THR A 403 -3.30 -16.87 23.33
N THR A 404 -4.16 -17.88 23.38
CA THR A 404 -4.53 -18.76 22.23
C THR A 404 -5.32 -18.05 21.13
N ILE A 405 -5.46 -16.73 21.22
CA ILE A 405 -6.11 -15.87 20.25
C ILE A 405 -4.98 -15.08 19.58
N PRO A 406 -4.86 -15.07 18.24
CA PRO A 406 -3.89 -14.23 17.56
C PRO A 406 -4.24 -12.76 17.81
N LYS A 407 -3.69 -12.19 18.89
CA LYS A 407 -3.76 -10.76 19.19
C LYS A 407 -2.51 -10.12 18.61
N ILE A 408 -2.56 -9.84 17.32
CA ILE A 408 -1.79 -8.71 16.81
C ILE A 408 -2.61 -7.50 17.31
N VAL A 409 -2.05 -6.69 18.21
CA VAL A 409 -2.62 -5.43 18.72
C VAL A 409 -3.65 -5.50 19.88
N SER A 410 -3.28 -4.89 21.01
CA SER A 410 -4.18 -4.05 21.82
C SER A 410 -3.36 -2.96 22.50
N ALA A 411 -3.77 -1.69 22.36
CA ALA A 411 -3.33 -0.62 23.26
C ALA A 411 -3.87 -0.90 24.68
N PRO A 412 -3.20 -0.44 25.74
CA PRO A 412 -3.70 -0.61 27.10
C PRO A 412 -5.04 0.12 27.26
N GLU A 413 -6.09 -0.62 27.62
CA GLU A 413 -7.35 -0.01 28.05
C GLU A 413 -7.10 0.70 29.39
N ASN A 414 -7.11 2.03 29.36
CA ASN A 414 -7.22 2.83 30.58
C ASN A 414 -8.58 2.53 31.23
N SER A 415 -8.55 1.74 32.31
CA SER A 415 -9.67 1.60 33.24
C SER A 415 -9.91 2.94 33.96
N SER A 416 -10.71 3.81 33.35
CA SER A 416 -11.32 4.93 34.06
C SER A 416 -12.82 4.89 33.83
N THR A 417 -13.53 4.34 34.82
CA THR A 417 -14.98 4.43 34.93
C THR A 417 -15.35 5.86 35.30
N GLY A 418 -15.40 6.73 34.29
CA GLY A 418 -15.97 8.07 34.40
C GLY A 418 -17.49 8.01 34.30
N SER A 419 -18.15 8.10 35.44
CA SER A 419 -19.60 8.35 35.54
C SER A 419 -19.95 9.72 34.99
N CYS A 420 -20.81 9.78 33.97
CA CYS A 420 -21.51 11.01 33.56
C CYS A 420 -22.95 11.01 34.08
N PRO A 421 -23.46 12.12 34.65
CA PRO A 421 -24.79 12.19 35.23
C PRO A 421 -25.85 12.73 34.25
N GLY A 422 -27.08 12.26 34.41
CA GLY A 422 -28.29 13.06 34.24
C GLY A 422 -28.92 13.13 32.84
N GLY A 423 -30.12 12.53 32.70
CA GLY A 423 -31.04 12.77 31.59
C GLY A 423 -32.33 11.96 31.75
N THR A 424 -33.42 12.64 32.09
CA THR A 424 -34.67 12.13 32.67
C THR A 424 -35.75 11.62 31.70
N SER A 425 -36.60 10.72 32.23
CA SER A 425 -37.99 10.36 31.84
C SER A 425 -38.14 9.39 30.63
N SER A 426 -39.03 8.40 30.59
CA SER A 426 -40.31 8.17 31.27
C SER A 426 -40.78 6.68 31.20
N ARG A 427 -41.42 6.24 32.29
CA ARG A 427 -42.38 5.13 32.58
C ARG A 427 -42.32 3.71 31.89
N PRO A 428 -42.62 2.64 32.65
CA PRO A 428 -42.53 1.23 32.20
C PRO A 428 -43.89 0.60 31.84
N VAL A 429 -43.87 -0.44 31.01
CA VAL A 429 -44.99 -1.38 30.84
C VAL A 429 -44.54 -2.80 31.18
N LYS A 430 -45.23 -3.39 32.17
CA LYS A 430 -45.17 -4.78 32.64
C LYS A 430 -45.89 -5.72 31.67
N LEU A 431 -45.43 -6.97 31.56
CA LEU A 431 -46.26 -8.19 31.41
C LEU A 431 -45.35 -9.41 31.73
N HIS A 432 -45.43 -9.92 32.95
CA HIS A 432 -46.18 -11.13 33.37
C HIS A 432 -45.51 -12.48 33.05
N SER A 433 -44.97 -13.09 34.11
CA SER A 433 -44.78 -14.55 34.24
C SER A 433 -46.11 -15.26 34.53
N PRO A 434 -46.11 -16.60 34.47
CA PRO A 434 -46.45 -17.39 35.66
C PRO A 434 -45.39 -18.50 35.91
N HIS A 435 -44.81 -18.64 37.13
CA HIS A 435 -45.25 -19.51 38.25
C HIS A 435 -45.64 -20.93 37.80
N HIS A 436 -45.24 -22.09 38.35
CA HIS A 436 -44.54 -22.61 39.55
C HIS A 436 -44.71 -24.17 39.44
N PRO A 437 -44.36 -25.06 40.41
CA PRO A 437 -43.55 -24.95 41.63
C PRO A 437 -42.48 -26.07 41.79
N HIS A 438 -41.66 -25.89 42.83
CA HIS A 438 -40.77 -26.87 43.47
C HIS A 438 -41.55 -27.98 44.20
N PRO A 439 -40.87 -29.06 44.64
CA PRO A 439 -40.56 -29.12 46.07
C PRO A 439 -39.14 -29.61 46.39
N ALA A 440 -38.77 -29.42 47.65
CA ALA A 440 -37.50 -29.74 48.29
C ALA A 440 -37.49 -31.14 48.94
N ASN A 441 -36.31 -31.76 49.13
CA ASN A 441 -35.79 -32.10 50.48
C ASN A 441 -34.42 -32.83 50.50
N ARG A 442 -33.55 -32.31 51.39
CA ARG A 442 -32.63 -32.93 52.36
C ARG A 442 -32.00 -34.35 52.16
N ALA A 443 -30.66 -34.32 52.16
CA ALA A 443 -29.70 -35.00 53.06
C ALA A 443 -29.66 -36.54 53.21
N ARG A 444 -28.48 -37.16 52.94
CA ARG A 444 -27.55 -37.80 53.92
C ARG A 444 -26.45 -38.67 53.26
N HIS A 445 -25.25 -38.57 53.85
CA HIS A 445 -24.14 -39.51 54.06
C HIS A 445 -23.78 -40.68 53.11
N ARG A 446 -22.48 -40.68 52.74
CA ARG A 446 -21.46 -41.77 52.71
C ARG A 446 -21.83 -43.13 52.09
N THR A 447 -21.08 -43.51 51.04
CA THR A 447 -20.18 -44.68 51.03
C THR A 447 -19.20 -44.60 49.86
N ALA A 448 -17.96 -45.01 50.10
CA ALA A 448 -16.87 -45.10 49.15
C ALA A 448 -16.90 -46.44 48.38
N GLY A 449 -16.24 -46.47 47.23
CA GLY A 449 -15.64 -47.71 46.70
C GLY A 449 -16.10 -48.10 45.30
N ALA A 450 -15.11 -48.19 44.40
CA ALA A 450 -15.12 -48.91 43.12
C ALA A 450 -16.01 -48.36 42.00
N ASP A 451 -15.55 -47.33 41.29
CA ASP A 451 -15.99 -47.10 39.89
C ASP A 451 -15.08 -46.16 39.07
N ASN A 452 -13.76 -46.23 39.26
CA ASN A 452 -12.83 -45.24 38.68
C ASN A 452 -11.78 -45.81 37.71
N LEU A 453 -12.11 -46.90 37.00
CA LEU A 453 -11.22 -47.48 35.98
C LEU A 453 -11.86 -47.63 34.58
N GLN A 454 -13.18 -47.55 34.44
CA GLN A 454 -13.83 -47.61 33.12
C GLN A 454 -13.94 -46.21 32.46
N HIS A 455 -14.17 -45.15 33.23
CA HIS A 455 -14.38 -43.79 32.69
C HIS A 455 -13.13 -43.06 32.20
N ARG A 456 -11.92 -43.59 32.46
CA ARG A 456 -10.66 -43.01 31.97
C ARG A 456 -10.23 -43.53 30.58
N ARG A 457 -10.79 -44.65 30.10
CA ARG A 457 -10.48 -45.17 28.75
C ARG A 457 -11.34 -44.51 27.65
N ASP A 458 -12.59 -44.16 27.93
CA ASP A 458 -13.49 -43.59 26.90
C ASP A 458 -13.26 -42.11 26.61
N ARG A 459 -12.65 -41.34 27.54
CA ARG A 459 -12.35 -39.90 27.31
C ARG A 459 -11.09 -39.64 26.49
N LEU A 460 -10.25 -40.66 26.24
CA LEU A 460 -9.03 -40.52 25.44
C LEU A 460 -9.23 -40.90 23.96
N ALA A 461 -10.27 -41.68 23.63
CA ALA A 461 -10.63 -41.98 22.23
C ALA A 461 -11.46 -40.87 21.56
N SER A 462 -12.33 -40.19 22.30
CA SER A 462 -13.24 -39.16 21.75
C SER A 462 -12.56 -37.84 21.34
N LYS A 463 -11.42 -37.47 21.98
CA LYS A 463 -10.74 -36.19 21.71
C LYS A 463 -9.78 -36.17 20.52
N ARG A 464 -9.43 -37.32 19.94
CA ARG A 464 -8.57 -37.39 18.72
C ARG A 464 -9.36 -37.48 17.42
N LEU A 465 -10.64 -37.83 17.45
CA LEU A 465 -11.47 -37.99 16.25
C LEU A 465 -12.24 -36.72 15.85
N GLN A 466 -12.54 -35.81 16.79
CA GLN A 466 -13.32 -34.59 16.49
C GLN A 466 -12.63 -33.60 15.53
N PRO A 467 -11.32 -33.29 15.64
CA PRO A 467 -10.67 -32.39 14.68
C PRO A 467 -10.60 -33.02 13.28
N ILE A 468 -10.30 -34.33 13.22
CA ILE A 468 -10.14 -35.08 11.97
C ILE A 468 -11.48 -35.20 11.23
N MET A 469 -12.57 -35.53 11.94
CA MET A 469 -13.91 -35.56 11.36
C MET A 469 -14.42 -34.19 10.94
N TYR A 470 -14.07 -33.11 11.65
CA TYR A 470 -14.45 -31.75 11.25
C TYR A 470 -13.67 -31.30 10.01
N HIS A 471 -12.39 -31.63 9.88
CA HIS A 471 -11.60 -31.35 8.69
C HIS A 471 -12.02 -32.21 7.49
N LEU A 472 -12.39 -33.48 7.71
CA LEU A 472 -12.90 -34.35 6.66
C LEU A 472 -14.32 -33.94 6.23
N ALA A 473 -15.22 -33.61 7.16
CA ALA A 473 -16.56 -33.13 6.85
C ALA A 473 -16.53 -31.74 6.21
N LYS A 474 -15.64 -30.85 6.65
CA LYS A 474 -15.38 -29.56 5.99
C LYS A 474 -14.75 -29.76 4.61
N GLY A 475 -13.82 -30.71 4.47
CA GLY A 475 -13.22 -31.08 3.19
C GLY A 475 -14.24 -31.67 2.22
N LEU A 476 -15.09 -32.59 2.68
CA LEU A 476 -16.21 -33.14 1.90
C LEU A 476 -17.25 -32.08 1.59
N TYR A 477 -17.56 -31.19 2.53
CA TYR A 477 -18.50 -30.08 2.32
C TYR A 477 -17.93 -29.12 1.28
N LEU A 478 -16.67 -28.69 1.42
CA LEU A 478 -15.99 -27.83 0.44
C LEU A 478 -15.89 -28.51 -0.92
N LEU A 479 -15.58 -29.81 -0.99
CA LEU A 479 -15.58 -30.57 -2.24
C LEU A 479 -16.99 -30.66 -2.85
N ALA A 480 -18.00 -30.93 -2.02
CA ALA A 480 -19.40 -31.07 -2.44
C ALA A 480 -20.06 -29.73 -2.83
N THR A 481 -19.60 -28.62 -2.26
CA THR A 481 -20.08 -27.27 -2.58
C THR A 481 -19.16 -26.51 -3.55
N SER A 482 -18.00 -27.07 -3.90
CA SER A 482 -17.07 -26.44 -4.83
C SER A 482 -17.68 -26.37 -6.22
N LYS A 483 -17.46 -25.26 -6.90
CA LYS A 483 -17.80 -25.11 -8.32
C LYS A 483 -16.53 -24.89 -9.13
N GLU A 484 -16.64 -25.22 -10.39
CA GLU A 484 -15.57 -25.00 -11.36
C GLU A 484 -15.41 -23.50 -11.62
N GLU A 485 -14.20 -22.99 -11.50
CA GLU A 485 -13.82 -21.63 -11.89
C GLU A 485 -13.03 -21.69 -13.20
N TYR A 486 -13.50 -20.93 -14.19
CA TYR A 486 -12.85 -20.75 -15.48
C TYR A 486 -12.40 -19.30 -15.64
N SER A 487 -11.17 -19.11 -16.11
CA SER A 487 -10.61 -17.78 -16.39
C SER A 487 -10.79 -17.40 -17.85
N VAL A 488 -11.32 -16.21 -18.10
CA VAL A 488 -11.58 -15.64 -19.43
C VAL A 488 -10.82 -14.34 -19.53
N ILE A 489 -10.06 -14.15 -20.61
CA ILE A 489 -9.31 -12.92 -20.85
C ILE A 489 -9.95 -12.09 -21.95
N LEU A 490 -10.10 -10.77 -21.72
CA LEU A 490 -10.57 -9.81 -22.71
C LEU A 490 -9.38 -9.14 -23.39
N LEU A 491 -9.26 -9.33 -24.71
CA LEU A 491 -8.18 -8.82 -25.55
C LEU A 491 -8.75 -7.97 -26.69
N GLY A 492 -7.88 -7.20 -27.36
CA GLY A 492 -8.25 -6.31 -28.46
C GLY A 492 -7.54 -4.96 -28.37
N LEU A 493 -7.59 -4.18 -29.45
CA LEU A 493 -6.95 -2.85 -29.52
C LEU A 493 -7.51 -1.90 -28.46
N ASP A 494 -6.76 -0.83 -28.17
CA ASP A 494 -7.27 0.30 -27.39
C ASP A 494 -8.53 0.89 -28.02
N ASN A 495 -9.44 1.41 -27.19
CA ASN A 495 -10.75 1.93 -27.57
C ASN A 495 -11.76 0.91 -28.16
N ALA A 496 -11.41 -0.38 -28.24
CA ALA A 496 -12.34 -1.42 -28.72
C ALA A 496 -13.56 -1.67 -27.82
N GLY A 497 -13.56 -1.17 -26.58
CA GLY A 497 -14.69 -1.28 -25.64
C GLY A 497 -14.64 -2.48 -24.69
N LYS A 498 -13.44 -3.02 -24.39
CA LYS A 498 -13.22 -4.13 -23.43
C LYS A 498 -13.75 -3.84 -22.03
N THR A 499 -13.37 -2.71 -21.45
CA THR A 499 -13.81 -2.31 -20.11
C THR A 499 -15.30 -2.03 -20.06
N THR A 500 -15.85 -1.40 -21.10
CA THR A 500 -17.30 -1.18 -21.23
C THR A 500 -18.06 -2.51 -21.29
N PHE A 501 -17.58 -3.49 -22.07
CA PHE A 501 -18.14 -4.82 -22.12
C PHE A 501 -18.06 -5.52 -20.76
N HIS A 502 -16.93 -5.40 -20.05
CA HIS A 502 -16.73 -5.97 -18.73
C HIS A 502 -17.71 -5.39 -17.69
N GLU A 503 -17.90 -4.08 -17.67
CA GLU A 503 -18.87 -3.41 -16.80
C GLU A 503 -20.32 -3.82 -17.12
N GLN A 504 -20.63 -4.04 -18.40
CA GLN A 504 -21.94 -4.54 -18.81
C GLN A 504 -22.18 -5.98 -18.37
N VAL A 505 -21.17 -6.85 -18.44
CA VAL A 505 -21.24 -8.20 -17.88
C VAL A 505 -21.46 -8.16 -16.37
N LYS A 506 -20.75 -7.27 -15.64
CA LYS A 506 -20.95 -7.09 -14.19
C LYS A 506 -22.38 -6.68 -13.87
N SER A 507 -22.94 -5.72 -14.60
CA SER A 507 -24.32 -5.26 -14.42
C SER A 507 -25.35 -6.38 -14.61
N LEU A 508 -25.14 -7.22 -15.64
CA LEU A 508 -26.09 -8.28 -15.99
C LEU A 508 -26.00 -9.53 -15.10
N PHE A 509 -24.82 -9.86 -14.59
CA PHE A 509 -24.58 -11.17 -13.96
C PHE A 509 -24.04 -11.13 -12.52
N LEU A 510 -23.69 -9.96 -11.97
CA LEU A 510 -23.43 -9.88 -10.53
C LEU A 510 -24.75 -9.87 -9.75
N PRO A 511 -24.82 -10.53 -8.57
CA PRO A 511 -26.05 -10.60 -7.77
C PRO A 511 -26.62 -9.23 -7.38
N SER A 512 -25.77 -8.21 -7.27
CA SER A 512 -26.16 -6.85 -6.90
C SER A 512 -26.70 -6.02 -8.06
N HIS A 513 -26.67 -6.53 -9.30
CA HIS A 513 -27.09 -5.82 -10.51
C HIS A 513 -26.70 -4.34 -10.55
N PRO A 514 -25.40 -4.01 -10.41
CA PRO A 514 -24.97 -2.63 -10.36
C PRO A 514 -25.22 -1.94 -11.71
N ASP A 515 -25.49 -0.63 -11.68
CA ASP A 515 -25.55 0.16 -12.91
C ASP A 515 -24.19 0.11 -13.64
N PRO A 516 -24.16 -0.07 -14.97
CA PRO A 516 -22.91 -0.19 -15.71
C PRO A 516 -22.19 1.16 -15.73
N LYS A 517 -20.91 1.18 -15.35
CA LYS A 517 -20.07 2.38 -15.39
C LYS A 517 -19.53 2.61 -16.81
N LEU A 518 -20.38 3.13 -17.69
CA LEU A 518 -20.09 3.25 -19.13
C LEU A 518 -19.11 4.37 -19.50
N LYS A 519 -18.86 5.34 -18.60
CA LYS A 519 -17.80 6.34 -18.77
C LYS A 519 -16.45 5.76 -18.33
N THR A 520 -15.82 5.03 -19.23
CA THR A 520 -14.54 4.34 -18.98
C THR A 520 -13.36 5.11 -19.54
N VAL A 521 -12.24 5.14 -18.82
CA VAL A 521 -10.92 5.57 -19.33
C VAL A 521 -10.13 4.35 -19.80
N PRO A 522 -9.10 4.50 -20.66
CA PRO A 522 -8.25 3.38 -21.05
C PRO A 522 -7.66 2.65 -19.83
N THR A 523 -7.84 1.33 -19.76
CA THR A 523 -7.33 0.52 -18.65
C THR A 523 -5.81 0.57 -18.58
N VAL A 524 -5.30 1.02 -17.44
CA VAL A 524 -3.88 0.93 -17.07
C VAL A 524 -3.73 -0.26 -16.12
N GLY A 525 -2.98 -1.29 -16.55
CA GLY A 525 -2.85 -2.54 -15.81
C GLY A 525 -3.96 -3.56 -16.13
N GLN A 526 -4.67 -4.04 -15.10
CA GLN A 526 -5.71 -5.07 -15.22
C GLN A 526 -6.92 -4.79 -14.29
N ASN A 527 -8.12 -5.18 -14.72
CA ASN A 527 -9.34 -5.21 -13.91
C ASN A 527 -9.89 -6.64 -13.88
N VAL A 528 -10.27 -7.14 -12.71
CA VAL A 528 -10.65 -8.55 -12.52
C VAL A 528 -11.99 -8.64 -11.82
N SER A 529 -12.89 -9.48 -12.33
CA SER A 529 -14.12 -9.82 -11.61
C SER A 529 -14.47 -11.30 -11.76
N THR A 530 -15.04 -11.88 -10.70
CA THR A 530 -15.64 -13.21 -10.78
C THR A 530 -17.16 -13.09 -10.91
N ILE A 531 -17.70 -13.60 -12.00
CA ILE A 531 -19.14 -13.71 -12.25
C ILE A 531 -19.62 -15.08 -11.74
N THR A 532 -20.71 -15.09 -10.99
CA THR A 532 -21.31 -16.34 -10.48
C THR A 532 -22.42 -16.79 -11.41
N LEU A 533 -22.20 -17.90 -12.11
CA LEU A 533 -23.23 -18.58 -12.90
C LEU A 533 -23.84 -19.74 -12.08
N PRO A 534 -24.98 -20.30 -12.50
CA PRO A 534 -25.63 -21.39 -11.76
C PRO A 534 -24.70 -22.59 -11.50
N ASP A 535 -23.84 -22.91 -12.46
CA ASP A 535 -23.02 -24.12 -12.54
C ASP A 535 -21.50 -23.88 -12.50
N MET A 536 -21.03 -22.64 -12.58
CA MET A 536 -19.59 -22.31 -12.59
C MET A 536 -19.32 -20.88 -12.10
N TYR A 537 -18.05 -20.57 -11.87
CA TYR A 537 -17.53 -19.21 -11.75
C TYR A 537 -16.78 -18.81 -13.03
N LEU A 538 -17.06 -17.62 -13.57
CA LEU A 538 -16.27 -17.04 -14.66
C LEU A 538 -15.42 -15.89 -14.13
N LYS A 539 -14.11 -16.08 -14.06
CA LYS A 539 -13.15 -15.04 -13.70
C LYS A 539 -12.70 -14.29 -14.95
N ILE A 540 -13.18 -13.06 -15.10
CA ILE A 540 -12.91 -12.23 -16.28
C ILE A 540 -11.77 -11.27 -15.98
N TRP A 541 -10.75 -11.29 -16.84
CA TRP A 541 -9.58 -10.41 -16.82
C TRP A 541 -9.69 -9.39 -17.96
N ASP A 542 -9.95 -8.12 -17.64
CA ASP A 542 -9.89 -7.00 -18.59
C ASP A 542 -8.49 -6.39 -18.57
N VAL A 543 -7.78 -6.52 -19.70
CA VAL A 543 -6.38 -6.10 -19.84
C VAL A 543 -6.26 -4.92 -20.82
N GLY A 544 -5.36 -3.99 -20.53
CA GLY A 544 -5.14 -2.81 -21.37
C GLY A 544 -4.80 -3.15 -22.83
N GLY A 545 -5.42 -2.43 -23.77
CA GLY A 545 -5.24 -2.63 -25.22
C GLY A 545 -4.20 -1.74 -25.91
N GLN A 546 -3.63 -0.79 -25.17
CA GLN A 546 -2.60 0.13 -25.68
C GLN A 546 -1.34 -0.66 -26.05
N HIS A 547 -0.67 -0.27 -27.13
CA HIS A 547 0.52 -0.96 -27.65
C HIS A 547 1.58 -1.26 -26.56
N SER A 548 1.83 -0.31 -25.65
CA SER A 548 2.77 -0.48 -24.52
C SER A 548 2.39 -1.57 -23.52
N LEU A 549 1.09 -1.87 -23.38
CA LEU A 549 0.54 -2.83 -22.41
C LEU A 549 0.35 -4.24 -23.00
N ARG A 550 0.34 -4.39 -24.33
CA ARG A 550 0.12 -5.69 -25.00
C ARG A 550 1.17 -6.74 -24.64
N LYS A 551 2.39 -6.33 -24.29
CA LYS A 551 3.46 -7.21 -23.78
C LYS A 551 3.05 -8.01 -22.53
N LEU A 552 2.09 -7.50 -21.75
CA LEU A 552 1.60 -8.17 -20.55
C LEU A 552 0.61 -9.30 -20.84
N TRP A 553 0.02 -9.35 -22.05
CA TRP A 553 -1.02 -10.34 -22.37
C TRP A 553 -0.53 -11.78 -22.22
N GLN A 554 0.73 -12.04 -22.61
CA GLN A 554 1.37 -13.35 -22.54
C GLN A 554 1.36 -13.93 -21.12
N SER A 555 1.48 -13.08 -20.08
CA SER A 555 1.47 -13.52 -18.68
C SER A 555 0.15 -14.17 -18.24
N TYR A 556 -0.92 -14.03 -19.02
CA TYR A 556 -2.23 -14.58 -18.70
C TYR A 556 -2.60 -15.82 -19.53
N TYR A 557 -1.92 -16.09 -20.64
CA TYR A 557 -2.31 -17.14 -21.60
C TYR A 557 -2.32 -18.53 -20.98
N ALA A 558 -1.31 -18.87 -20.18
CA ALA A 558 -1.24 -20.14 -19.45
C ALA A 558 -2.50 -20.42 -18.61
N SER A 559 -3.09 -19.38 -18.03
CA SER A 559 -4.25 -19.48 -17.14
C SER A 559 -5.60 -19.29 -17.85
N ALA A 560 -5.60 -18.89 -19.12
CA ALA A 560 -6.81 -18.60 -19.87
C ALA A 560 -7.51 -19.89 -20.34
N HIS A 561 -8.79 -20.00 -20.02
CA HIS A 561 -9.67 -21.09 -20.47
C HIS A 561 -10.48 -20.69 -21.71
N ALA A 562 -10.67 -19.38 -21.93
CA ALA A 562 -11.21 -18.79 -23.15
C ALA A 562 -10.63 -17.38 -23.36
N ILE A 563 -10.56 -16.97 -24.63
CA ILE A 563 -10.19 -15.62 -25.04
C ILE A 563 -11.43 -14.94 -25.65
N VAL A 564 -11.72 -13.71 -25.22
CA VAL A 564 -12.70 -12.85 -25.88
C VAL A 564 -11.93 -11.70 -26.52
N PHE A 565 -11.87 -11.69 -27.85
CA PHE A 565 -11.19 -10.66 -28.62
C PHE A 565 -12.20 -9.65 -29.16
N ILE A 566 -12.08 -8.38 -28.76
CA ILE A 566 -13.05 -7.34 -29.07
C ILE A 566 -12.50 -6.42 -30.17
N ILE A 567 -13.32 -6.23 -31.20
CA ILE A 567 -13.02 -5.42 -32.38
C ILE A 567 -13.94 -4.20 -32.36
N ASP A 568 -13.36 -3.02 -32.55
CA ASP A 568 -14.12 -1.81 -32.83
C ASP A 568 -14.61 -1.84 -34.28
N SER A 569 -15.90 -2.06 -34.49
CA SER A 569 -16.46 -2.15 -35.84
C SER A 569 -16.47 -0.81 -36.58
N THR A 570 -16.18 0.32 -35.91
CA THR A 570 -16.12 1.66 -36.53
C THR A 570 -14.71 2.09 -36.93
N ASP A 571 -13.69 1.28 -36.59
CA ASP A 571 -12.29 1.69 -36.67
C ASP A 571 -11.44 0.72 -37.52
N ILE A 572 -12.12 -0.13 -38.30
CA ILE A 572 -11.51 -1.16 -39.15
C ILE A 572 -11.79 -0.93 -40.65
N GLY A 573 -12.06 0.32 -41.02
CA GLY A 573 -12.25 0.72 -42.41
C GLY A 573 -13.48 0.11 -43.07
N ASP A 574 -13.32 -0.38 -44.30
CA ASP A 574 -14.38 -1.05 -45.07
C ASP A 574 -14.50 -2.56 -44.77
N GLY A 575 -13.60 -3.09 -43.94
CA GLY A 575 -13.49 -4.50 -43.60
C GLY A 575 -12.78 -5.36 -44.67
N ASN A 576 -12.11 -4.76 -45.65
CA ASN A 576 -11.40 -5.47 -46.72
C ASN A 576 -9.87 -5.28 -46.65
N LEU A 577 -9.16 -6.37 -46.32
CA LEU A 577 -7.69 -6.38 -46.21
C LEU A 577 -6.93 -6.05 -47.52
N GLU A 578 -7.56 -6.14 -48.69
CA GLU A 578 -6.89 -5.93 -49.99
C GLU A 578 -6.91 -4.48 -50.47
N HIS A 579 -7.76 -3.62 -49.88
CA HIS A 579 -7.97 -2.23 -50.30
C HIS A 579 -7.97 -1.23 -49.14
N ASP A 580 -7.60 -1.65 -47.93
CA ASP A 580 -7.69 -0.78 -46.76
C ASP A 580 -6.71 0.40 -46.84
N SER A 581 -7.27 1.60 -46.97
CA SER A 581 -6.55 2.89 -46.94
C SER A 581 -6.99 3.75 -45.76
N SER A 582 -7.87 3.25 -44.88
CA SER A 582 -8.41 4.00 -43.74
C SER A 582 -8.84 3.07 -42.61
N GLY A 583 -8.18 3.16 -41.45
CA GLY A 583 -8.55 2.42 -40.23
C GLY A 583 -7.39 1.59 -39.67
N ARG A 584 -7.69 0.73 -38.69
CA ARG A 584 -6.74 -0.12 -37.97
C ARG A 584 -6.97 -1.61 -38.20
N LEU A 585 -7.57 -2.01 -39.33
CA LEU A 585 -7.89 -3.40 -39.63
C LEU A 585 -6.63 -4.28 -39.67
N GLU A 586 -5.58 -3.80 -40.33
CA GLU A 586 -4.30 -4.52 -40.43
C GLU A 586 -3.60 -4.65 -39.07
N GLU A 587 -3.62 -3.60 -38.24
CA GLU A 587 -3.11 -3.69 -36.87
C GLU A 587 -3.90 -4.73 -36.06
N CYS A 588 -5.24 -4.71 -36.17
CA CYS A 588 -6.11 -5.68 -35.52
C CYS A 588 -5.81 -7.11 -35.98
N ARG A 589 -5.54 -7.31 -37.28
CA ARG A 589 -5.14 -8.61 -37.85
C ARG A 589 -3.84 -9.10 -37.26
N LEU A 590 -2.78 -8.28 -37.29
CA LEU A 590 -1.47 -8.64 -36.78
C LEU A 590 -1.50 -8.99 -35.29
N VAL A 591 -2.26 -8.22 -34.50
CA VAL A 591 -2.43 -8.48 -33.07
C VAL A 591 -3.20 -9.77 -32.82
N LEU A 592 -4.26 -10.05 -33.57
CA LEU A 592 -4.98 -11.30 -33.44
C LEU A 592 -4.11 -12.50 -33.87
N GLU A 593 -3.35 -12.39 -34.95
CA GLU A 593 -2.38 -13.42 -35.38
C GLU A 593 -1.34 -13.70 -34.29
N ASP A 594 -0.75 -12.66 -33.69
CA ASP A 594 0.24 -12.80 -32.61
C ASP A 594 -0.34 -13.57 -31.41
N VAL A 595 -1.58 -13.24 -31.00
CA VAL A 595 -2.29 -13.97 -29.95
C VAL A 595 -2.44 -15.44 -30.32
N LEU A 596 -2.90 -15.75 -31.53
CA LEU A 596 -3.19 -17.13 -31.95
C LEU A 596 -1.92 -17.97 -32.18
N GLN A 597 -0.81 -17.35 -32.57
CA GLN A 597 0.48 -18.01 -32.79
C GLN A 597 1.20 -18.37 -31.50
N HIS A 598 0.84 -17.74 -30.38
CA HIS A 598 1.46 -18.03 -29.10
C HIS A 598 1.08 -19.44 -28.61
N SER A 599 2.08 -20.27 -28.30
CA SER A 599 1.91 -21.68 -27.92
C SER A 599 0.97 -21.88 -26.72
N GLU A 600 1.03 -20.99 -25.73
CA GLU A 600 0.15 -21.07 -24.56
C GLU A 600 -1.34 -20.81 -24.86
N THR A 601 -1.69 -20.29 -26.04
CA THR A 601 -3.09 -20.12 -26.48
C THR A 601 -3.60 -21.30 -27.31
N GLU A 602 -2.76 -22.30 -27.56
CA GLU A 602 -3.12 -23.47 -28.33
C GLU A 602 -4.31 -24.20 -27.68
N GLY A 603 -5.30 -24.53 -28.51
CA GLY A 603 -6.54 -25.17 -28.08
C GLY A 603 -7.48 -24.29 -27.23
N VAL A 604 -7.15 -23.02 -26.96
CA VAL A 604 -8.04 -22.12 -26.21
C VAL A 604 -9.15 -21.59 -27.12
N PRO A 605 -10.44 -21.74 -26.76
CA PRO A 605 -11.56 -21.23 -27.56
C PRO A 605 -11.54 -19.70 -27.61
N VAL A 606 -11.81 -19.14 -28.80
CA VAL A 606 -11.74 -17.69 -29.06
C VAL A 606 -13.08 -17.15 -29.52
N LEU A 607 -13.68 -16.27 -28.72
CA LEU A 607 -14.86 -15.49 -29.12
C LEU A 607 -14.41 -14.14 -29.67
N VAL A 608 -14.74 -13.84 -30.92
CA VAL A 608 -14.55 -12.52 -31.50
C VAL A 608 -15.84 -11.72 -31.36
N LEU A 609 -15.76 -10.54 -30.76
CA LEU A 609 -16.88 -9.63 -30.61
C LEU A 609 -16.71 -8.44 -31.54
N ALA A 610 -17.61 -8.33 -32.52
CA ALA A 610 -17.75 -7.13 -33.34
C ALA A 610 -18.54 -6.10 -32.52
N ASN A 611 -17.83 -5.18 -31.86
CA ASN A 611 -18.41 -4.21 -30.94
C ASN A 611 -18.78 -2.88 -31.63
N LYS A 612 -19.62 -2.07 -30.96
CA LYS A 612 -20.17 -0.79 -31.45
C LYS A 612 -21.14 -0.95 -32.63
N GLN A 613 -21.85 -2.07 -32.68
CA GLN A 613 -22.89 -2.35 -33.69
C GLN A 613 -24.15 -1.47 -33.51
N ASP A 614 -24.19 -0.64 -32.47
CA ASP A 614 -25.19 0.42 -32.28
C ASP A 614 -24.93 1.67 -33.15
N ARG A 615 -23.74 1.80 -33.74
CA ARG A 615 -23.38 2.96 -34.56
C ARG A 615 -23.72 2.74 -36.03
N GLU A 616 -24.18 3.80 -36.71
CA GLU A 616 -24.53 3.75 -38.14
C GLU A 616 -23.31 3.53 -39.05
N ASP A 617 -22.13 4.00 -38.64
CA ASP A 617 -20.87 3.86 -39.36
C ASP A 617 -20.12 2.56 -39.03
N CYS A 618 -20.78 1.57 -38.42
CA CYS A 618 -20.15 0.30 -38.12
C CYS A 618 -20.06 -0.62 -39.35
N VAL A 619 -18.99 -1.40 -39.40
CA VAL A 619 -18.82 -2.49 -40.37
C VAL A 619 -19.72 -3.66 -39.97
N GLU A 620 -20.44 -4.21 -40.96
CA GLU A 620 -21.28 -5.40 -40.78
C GLU A 620 -20.47 -6.60 -40.30
N VAL A 621 -21.02 -7.35 -39.33
CA VAL A 621 -20.35 -8.52 -38.76
C VAL A 621 -19.92 -9.56 -39.79
N VAL A 622 -20.69 -9.72 -40.88
CA VAL A 622 -20.36 -10.64 -41.97
C VAL A 622 -19.03 -10.26 -42.64
N ARG A 623 -18.77 -8.96 -42.81
CA ARG A 623 -17.51 -8.47 -43.39
C ARG A 623 -16.34 -8.68 -42.44
N ILE A 624 -16.52 -8.44 -41.13
CA ILE A 624 -15.49 -8.73 -40.12
C ILE A 624 -15.16 -10.23 -40.10
N LYS A 625 -16.19 -11.07 -40.22
CA LYS A 625 -16.04 -12.51 -40.25
C LYS A 625 -15.26 -12.98 -41.48
N GLU A 626 -15.72 -12.65 -42.69
CA GLU A 626 -15.10 -13.14 -43.93
C GLU A 626 -13.79 -12.40 -44.27
N GLY A 627 -13.72 -11.09 -44.00
CA GLY A 627 -12.61 -10.22 -44.35
C GLY A 627 -11.44 -10.23 -43.38
N LEU A 628 -11.65 -10.59 -42.11
CA LEU A 628 -10.60 -10.63 -41.09
C LEU A 628 -10.51 -11.99 -40.40
N VAL A 629 -11.56 -12.39 -39.69
CA VAL A 629 -11.48 -13.54 -38.78
C VAL A 629 -11.20 -14.82 -39.55
N LYS A 630 -11.90 -15.07 -40.66
CA LYS A 630 -11.68 -16.24 -41.50
C LYS A 630 -10.27 -16.29 -42.06
N LYS A 631 -9.76 -15.17 -42.59
CA LYS A 631 -8.40 -15.07 -43.12
C LYS A 631 -7.33 -15.35 -42.05
N VAL A 632 -7.57 -14.93 -40.80
CA VAL A 632 -6.65 -15.19 -39.67
C VAL A 632 -6.72 -16.64 -39.17
N PHE A 633 -7.93 -17.21 -39.06
CA PHE A 633 -8.13 -18.57 -38.52
C PHE A 633 -7.93 -19.69 -39.55
N GLU A 634 -8.04 -19.41 -40.85
CA GLU A 634 -7.86 -20.37 -41.95
C GLU A 634 -6.60 -20.09 -42.79
N GLY A 635 -5.85 -19.01 -42.50
CA GLY A 635 -4.64 -18.63 -43.24
C GLY A 635 -3.42 -19.51 -42.94
N GLU A 636 -2.34 -19.33 -43.70
CA GLU A 636 -1.08 -20.10 -43.58
C GLU A 636 -0.43 -20.04 -42.19
N LYS A 637 -0.77 -19.00 -41.43
CA LYS A 637 -0.31 -18.73 -40.07
C LYS A 637 -1.16 -19.36 -38.96
N ALA A 638 -2.24 -20.06 -39.31
CA ALA A 638 -3.10 -20.74 -38.35
C ALA A 638 -2.37 -21.96 -37.76
N SER A 639 -2.00 -21.88 -36.48
CA SER A 639 -1.18 -22.89 -35.81
C SER A 639 -1.95 -24.12 -35.31
N SER A 640 -3.29 -24.04 -35.15
CA SER A 640 -4.09 -25.14 -34.57
C SER A 640 -5.60 -24.98 -34.84
N ILE A 641 -6.31 -26.08 -35.08
CA ILE A 641 -7.79 -26.10 -35.08
C ILE A 641 -8.28 -25.70 -33.69
N ARG A 642 -9.11 -24.66 -33.61
CA ARG A 642 -9.70 -24.18 -32.35
C ARG A 642 -11.13 -23.72 -32.55
N ASP A 643 -11.94 -23.88 -31.51
CA ASP A 643 -13.31 -23.37 -31.51
C ASP A 643 -13.30 -21.83 -31.56
N SER A 644 -14.00 -21.27 -32.54
CA SER A 644 -14.16 -19.83 -32.66
C SER A 644 -15.55 -19.43 -33.12
N ARG A 645 -15.96 -18.19 -32.77
CA ARG A 645 -17.21 -17.59 -33.24
C ARG A 645 -17.06 -16.09 -33.32
N VAL A 646 -17.80 -15.47 -34.24
CA VAL A 646 -17.97 -14.02 -34.31
C VAL A 646 -19.40 -13.67 -33.89
N LEU A 647 -19.57 -12.73 -32.96
CA LEU A 647 -20.88 -12.24 -32.52
C LEU A 647 -20.96 -10.70 -32.61
N PRO A 648 -22.11 -10.13 -33.04
CA PRO A 648 -22.39 -8.71 -32.87
C PRO A 648 -22.56 -8.36 -31.40
N VAL A 649 -22.03 -7.23 -30.96
CA VAL A 649 -22.30 -6.68 -29.63
C VAL A 649 -22.35 -5.16 -29.67
N SER A 650 -23.14 -4.59 -28.77
CA SER A 650 -23.01 -3.20 -28.35
C SER A 650 -22.71 -3.19 -26.87
N ALA A 651 -21.44 -2.99 -26.50
CA ALA A 651 -21.04 -2.91 -25.11
C ALA A 651 -21.72 -1.73 -24.38
N LEU A 652 -22.09 -0.67 -25.11
CA LEU A 652 -22.75 0.51 -24.57
C LEU A 652 -24.20 0.24 -24.17
N THR A 653 -24.94 -0.50 -25.01
CA THR A 653 -26.37 -0.80 -24.77
C THR A 653 -26.60 -2.14 -24.07
N GLY A 654 -25.59 -3.02 -24.10
CA GLY A 654 -25.65 -4.38 -23.56
C GLY A 654 -26.25 -5.44 -24.48
N THR A 655 -26.67 -5.06 -25.69
CA THR A 655 -27.13 -5.99 -26.72
C THR A 655 -26.01 -6.98 -27.09
N GLY A 656 -26.30 -8.29 -27.08
CA GLY A 656 -25.36 -9.36 -27.44
C GLY A 656 -24.45 -9.84 -26.29
N VAL A 657 -24.46 -9.17 -25.13
CA VAL A 657 -23.55 -9.51 -24.01
C VAL A 657 -23.92 -10.83 -23.34
N LYS A 658 -25.22 -11.15 -23.21
CA LYS A 658 -25.66 -12.42 -22.61
C LYS A 658 -25.28 -13.60 -23.49
N GLU A 659 -25.48 -13.46 -24.79
CA GLU A 659 -25.14 -14.46 -25.80
C GLU A 659 -23.63 -14.72 -25.84
N ALA A 660 -22.82 -13.67 -25.69
CA ALA A 660 -21.37 -13.78 -25.57
C ALA A 660 -20.95 -14.59 -24.34
N VAL A 661 -21.50 -14.27 -23.16
CA VAL A 661 -21.20 -15.00 -21.91
C VAL A 661 -21.66 -16.46 -21.99
N GLU A 662 -22.83 -16.73 -22.56
CA GLU A 662 -23.36 -18.09 -22.68
C GLU A 662 -22.53 -18.93 -23.66
N TRP A 663 -22.05 -18.34 -24.76
CA TRP A 663 -21.12 -19.03 -25.65
C TRP A 663 -19.82 -19.41 -24.94
N VAL A 664 -19.21 -18.47 -24.20
CA VAL A 664 -17.98 -18.73 -23.43
C VAL A 664 -18.22 -19.83 -22.41
N ARG A 665 -19.30 -19.74 -21.62
CA ARG A 665 -19.72 -20.75 -20.63
C ARG A 665 -19.82 -22.15 -21.25
N SER A 666 -20.43 -22.28 -22.42
CA SER A 666 -20.56 -23.56 -23.11
C SER A 666 -19.19 -24.09 -23.57
N ARG A 667 -18.31 -23.24 -24.08
CA ARG A 667 -17.05 -23.66 -24.70
C ARG A 667 -15.98 -24.03 -23.70
N VAL A 668 -15.87 -23.30 -22.59
CA VAL A 668 -14.94 -23.67 -21.51
C VAL A 668 -15.29 -25.01 -20.88
N LYS A 669 -16.58 -25.36 -20.83
CA LYS A 669 -17.05 -26.68 -20.41
C LYS A 669 -16.69 -27.80 -21.38
N TRP A 670 -16.86 -27.55 -22.67
CA TRP A 670 -16.48 -28.54 -23.69
C TRP A 670 -14.97 -28.74 -23.74
N ASN A 671 -14.19 -27.68 -23.52
CA ASN A 671 -12.73 -27.74 -23.54
C ASN A 671 -12.10 -28.14 -22.18
N LYS A 672 -12.91 -28.62 -21.23
CA LYS A 672 -12.49 -28.92 -19.85
C LYS A 672 -11.37 -29.96 -19.76
N GLU A 673 -11.33 -30.93 -20.67
CA GLU A 673 -10.29 -31.97 -20.67
C GLU A 673 -8.93 -31.41 -21.07
N SER A 674 -8.90 -30.54 -22.08
CA SER A 674 -7.68 -29.88 -22.57
C SER A 674 -7.24 -28.73 -21.64
N ARG A 675 -8.20 -28.04 -21.01
CA ARG A 675 -7.98 -26.90 -20.10
C ARG A 675 -8.83 -27.07 -18.83
N PRO A 676 -8.32 -27.80 -17.83
CA PRO A 676 -9.09 -28.12 -16.62
C PRO A 676 -9.33 -26.87 -15.75
N PRO A 677 -10.55 -26.68 -15.22
CA PRO A 677 -10.89 -25.55 -14.35
C PRO A 677 -10.21 -25.64 -12.99
N VAL A 678 -10.16 -24.51 -12.30
CA VAL A 678 -9.77 -24.45 -10.89
C VAL A 678 -11.00 -24.73 -10.03
N MET A 679 -10.90 -25.64 -9.06
CA MET A 679 -12.00 -25.88 -8.11
C MET A 679 -12.04 -24.78 -7.05
N ARG A 680 -13.20 -24.15 -6.85
CA ARG A 680 -13.40 -23.04 -5.90
C ARG A 680 -14.53 -23.29 -4.92
#